data_AF-A0A940PSP0-F1
#
_entry.id   AF-A0A940PSP0-F1
#
_cell.length_a   1.000
_cell.length_b   1.000
_cell.length_c   1.000
_cell.angle_alpha   90.00
_cell.angle_beta   90.00
_cell.angle_gamma   90.00
#
_symmetry.space_group_name_H-M   'P 1'
#
loop_
_entity.id
_entity.type
_entity.pdbx_description
1 polymer ?
#
loop_
_entity_poly.entity_id
_entity_poly.type
_entity_poly.pdbx_seq_one_letter_code
_entity_poly.pdbx_strand_id
1 'polypeptide(L)'
;MKKIRLPIIIFWLFISLSSLAQDKPAAKPPSLSGIYPSLAYVNSEGECGTGAVVPWADRLWIVTYAPHSPFGSDDKLYELTPSLQIIPRPESVGGTNANRFVHRPSGQLVIGPYFIDRRRNVRAIGQEMMPGRLTGSCMSLSDSTGKVMMGTMEQGFYEVDVHSLSVRTLSPDGNQLHREGAPTIYGTLCKGVHGKGFYSGQGVYVYTNNGEGTDEALVNPTIEAGSLSEYDGKEWKLIRRNQFTEVTGPSGIYGPVHADTDPIWSVGWDNKSLILAVRSKQRGWDFFRLPKASHAYDGAHGWNTEWPRIRDVEEWDGKNLLMTMHGMFWQFPAAFTATSSAGIRPLSAYLKVVGDFAKWNGNIVVGCDDTAKNQFLNHRSQKGDVPAPERSCSNLWFTSLSEISHLGATTADGAVWQNEHVAARQPSEPMLIGGWQHRQAWISNKGTERTAFTFEIDKKGNGTWTPLTTIEVDGGSSTQMTLKGKKAEWIRVVTDKATTATVIFTFAQEAMNDAAQRKYQQSSNDLFHGMATSSSRTSIGGKLLCTDDGTRKMEVLVENNVLSNTSSAGHYTLDQSLTLHSSNASPHTQQMRDKLTPKTSGSTVDSLSILITDDSGRRWRLPIADDYLARLASQGLTRTCREVVTERDLFNYGGTFFELPAENAGGFARIRPIASHHFRIGDYASFCGMLVMTGIDVDTTDNPHIIRSADKRSAVWAGAIDDLWKMGRLMGHGSLWRHTSVRAEERSDPFLVGFYEQKTVSLTNHSSHPVVFTIEADPNGSGEWMKCSEITVKAGKRQKLTFGNAFQARWIRVYTDTDAVATVDVSLGYRQPRQLDPLPESPSLIGRGVMITTSPYSRSNIPGGGR
;
A
#
# COMPACT_ATOMS: atom_id res chain seq x y z
N MET A 1 -67.84 45.31 46.66
CA MET A 1 -66.44 45.68 46.35
C MET A 1 -65.58 44.47 46.70
N LYS A 2 -65.07 43.74 45.68
CA LYS A 2 -63.69 43.80 45.17
C LYS A 2 -62.67 43.33 46.24
N LYS A 3 -61.73 42.40 46.03
CA LYS A 3 -61.22 41.69 44.84
C LYS A 3 -60.18 40.63 45.32
N ILE A 4 -60.16 39.44 44.69
CA ILE A 4 -58.98 38.67 44.17
C ILE A 4 -57.99 38.12 45.23
N ARG A 5 -57.91 36.82 45.60
CA ARG A 5 -57.54 35.55 44.90
C ARG A 5 -56.18 35.54 44.15
N LEU A 6 -55.18 34.90 44.78
CA LEU A 6 -54.06 34.07 44.24
C LEU A 6 -53.30 34.59 43.00
N PRO A 7 -51.96 34.80 43.08
CA PRO A 7 -51.06 33.74 42.58
C PRO A 7 -49.66 33.71 43.26
N ILE A 8 -49.36 32.68 44.04
CA ILE A 8 -47.97 32.31 44.43
C ILE A 8 -47.56 30.96 43.77
N ILE A 9 -48.44 30.36 42.97
CA ILE A 9 -48.22 29.04 42.32
C ILE A 9 -47.69 29.17 40.86
N ILE A 10 -47.47 30.39 40.33
CA ILE A 10 -46.94 30.56 38.96
C ILE A 10 -45.42 30.76 38.92
N PHE A 11 -44.77 31.18 40.01
CA PHE A 11 -43.31 31.39 39.99
C PHE A 11 -42.48 30.11 40.16
N TRP A 12 -43.06 29.06 40.75
CA TRP A 12 -42.44 27.73 40.86
C TRP A 12 -42.82 26.77 39.72
N LEU A 13 -43.73 27.18 38.82
CA LEU A 13 -44.02 26.43 37.58
C LEU A 13 -43.26 26.94 36.35
N PHE A 14 -42.65 28.13 36.42
CA PHE A 14 -41.82 28.68 35.34
C PHE A 14 -40.32 28.37 35.48
N ILE A 15 -39.88 27.83 36.62
CA ILE A 15 -38.49 27.33 36.81
C ILE A 15 -38.40 25.81 36.61
N SER A 16 -39.54 25.09 36.52
CA SER A 16 -39.59 23.66 36.23
C SER A 16 -39.89 23.31 34.76
N LEU A 17 -39.92 24.32 33.87
CA LEU A 17 -40.13 24.17 32.42
C LEU A 17 -39.01 24.77 31.56
N SER A 18 -37.86 25.10 32.18
CA SER A 18 -36.58 24.93 31.49
C SER A 18 -36.30 23.43 31.51
N SER A 19 -37.02 22.69 30.68
CA SER A 19 -36.58 21.36 30.29
C SER A 19 -35.11 21.50 29.94
N LEU A 20 -34.29 20.63 30.55
CA LEU A 20 -33.03 20.23 29.98
C LEU A 20 -33.32 19.89 28.52
N ALA A 21 -33.18 20.87 27.62
CA ALA A 21 -32.70 20.60 26.30
C ALA A 21 -31.28 20.06 26.54
N GLN A 22 -31.21 18.77 26.92
CA GLN A 22 -30.11 17.96 26.45
C GLN A 22 -30.15 18.16 24.96
N ASP A 23 -29.24 19.01 24.45
CA ASP A 23 -28.89 19.01 23.05
C ASP A 23 -28.73 17.53 22.71
N LYS A 24 -29.69 17.00 21.91
CA LYS A 24 -29.52 15.66 21.37
C LYS A 24 -28.15 15.71 20.73
N PRO A 25 -27.18 14.87 21.15
CA PRO A 25 -25.88 14.87 20.52
C PRO A 25 -26.12 14.74 19.02
N ALA A 26 -25.59 15.69 18.25
CA ALA A 26 -25.77 15.69 16.80
C ALA A 26 -25.45 14.27 16.29
N ALA A 27 -26.32 13.72 15.46
CA ALA A 27 -26.12 12.38 14.93
C ALA A 27 -24.72 12.32 14.29
N LYS A 28 -23.91 11.32 14.70
CA LYS A 28 -22.58 11.15 14.12
C LYS A 28 -22.73 11.03 12.59
N PRO A 29 -21.86 11.68 11.80
CA PRO A 29 -21.88 11.50 10.36
C PRO A 29 -21.72 10.01 10.01
N PRO A 30 -22.33 9.55 8.92
CA PRO A 30 -22.21 8.15 8.50
C PRO A 30 -20.74 7.82 8.20
N SER A 31 -20.33 6.61 8.55
CA SER A 31 -18.98 6.11 8.32
C SER A 31 -19.03 4.63 7.95
N LEU A 32 -18.15 4.23 7.03
CA LEU A 32 -17.90 2.82 6.70
C LEU A 32 -16.42 2.54 6.91
N SER A 33 -16.11 1.48 7.66
CA SER A 33 -14.73 1.08 7.99
C SER A 33 -13.86 2.20 8.58
N GLY A 34 -14.49 3.11 9.34
CA GLY A 34 -13.81 4.24 9.98
C GLY A 34 -13.51 5.41 9.04
N ILE A 35 -14.06 5.43 7.83
CA ILE A 35 -13.93 6.53 6.88
C ILE A 35 -15.25 7.29 6.86
N TYR A 36 -15.17 8.61 7.03
CA TYR A 36 -16.31 9.52 6.98
C TYR A 36 -16.26 10.29 5.68
N PRO A 37 -17.13 10.02 4.68
CA PRO A 37 -17.08 10.72 3.40
C PRO A 37 -17.24 12.23 3.54
N SER A 38 -17.95 12.68 4.57
CA SER A 38 -18.13 14.10 4.91
C SER A 38 -16.85 14.82 5.35
N LEU A 39 -15.80 14.08 5.72
CA LEU A 39 -14.50 14.64 6.11
C LEU A 39 -13.50 14.72 4.94
N ALA A 40 -13.87 14.23 3.76
CA ALA A 40 -13.01 14.30 2.59
C ALA A 40 -12.75 15.75 2.18
N TYR A 41 -11.49 16.04 1.86
CA TYR A 41 -11.05 17.33 1.33
C TYR A 41 -10.62 17.15 -0.13
N VAL A 42 -10.73 18.24 -0.88
CA VAL A 42 -10.50 18.29 -2.33
C VAL A 42 -9.79 19.59 -2.69
N ASN A 43 -8.89 19.54 -3.67
CA ASN A 43 -8.18 20.70 -4.21
C ASN A 43 -8.18 20.67 -5.75
N SER A 44 -7.66 21.70 -6.41
CA SER A 44 -7.60 21.75 -7.88
C SER A 44 -6.29 21.20 -8.47
N GLU A 45 -5.39 20.78 -7.60
CA GLU A 45 -4.00 20.45 -7.86
C GLU A 45 -3.84 18.98 -8.30
N GLY A 46 -2.64 18.65 -8.73
CA GLY A 46 -2.30 17.31 -9.23
C GLY A 46 -2.43 16.18 -8.21
N GLU A 47 -2.44 16.52 -6.92
CA GLU A 47 -2.50 15.62 -5.76
C GLU A 47 -3.13 16.37 -4.57
N CYS A 48 -3.71 15.65 -3.61
CA CYS A 48 -4.27 16.23 -2.39
C CYS A 48 -4.00 15.30 -1.21
N GLY A 49 -2.76 15.16 -0.77
CA GLY A 49 -2.43 14.29 0.36
C GLY A 49 -2.54 15.00 1.72
N THR A 50 -2.54 14.23 2.80
CA THR A 50 -2.36 14.76 4.16
C THR A 50 -0.89 14.89 4.53
N GLY A 51 -0.42 16.11 4.77
CA GLY A 51 0.98 16.33 5.16
C GLY A 51 1.23 16.08 6.65
N ALA A 52 0.27 16.47 7.50
CA ALA A 52 0.35 16.30 8.93
C ALA A 52 -1.03 16.23 9.60
N VAL A 53 -1.13 15.42 10.66
CA VAL A 53 -2.26 15.37 11.60
C VAL A 53 -1.77 15.54 13.04
N VAL A 54 -2.28 16.54 13.76
CA VAL A 54 -1.82 16.87 15.11
C VAL A 54 -2.97 17.17 16.06
N PRO A 55 -3.16 16.35 17.11
CA PRO A 55 -4.00 16.69 18.26
C PRO A 55 -3.41 17.92 18.99
N TRP A 56 -4.18 19.00 19.08
CA TRP A 56 -3.77 20.21 19.78
C TRP A 56 -4.97 21.08 20.17
N ALA A 57 -4.97 21.58 21.41
CA ALA A 57 -6.00 22.48 21.94
C ALA A 57 -7.46 21.98 21.73
N ASP A 58 -7.68 20.70 22.09
CA ASP A 58 -8.96 19.96 21.98
C ASP A 58 -9.50 19.80 20.56
N ARG A 59 -8.61 19.87 19.56
CA ARG A 59 -8.92 19.69 18.14
C ARG A 59 -7.91 18.75 17.50
N LEU A 60 -8.28 18.21 16.35
CA LEU A 60 -7.32 17.61 15.43
C LEU A 60 -7.05 18.60 14.30
N TRP A 61 -5.79 18.99 14.12
CA TRP A 61 -5.34 19.89 13.06
C TRP A 61 -4.80 19.07 11.90
N ILE A 62 -5.22 19.41 10.69
CA ILE A 62 -4.82 18.73 9.46
C ILE A 62 -4.30 19.77 8.47
N VAL A 63 -3.16 19.50 7.84
CA VAL A 63 -2.70 20.28 6.67
C VAL A 63 -2.67 19.37 5.45
N THR A 64 -3.28 19.84 4.37
CA THR A 64 -3.23 19.16 3.06
C THR A 64 -2.11 19.72 2.21
N TYR A 65 -1.70 18.97 1.19
CA TYR A 65 -0.65 19.40 0.28
C TYR A 65 -0.93 19.03 -1.19
N ALA A 66 -0.36 19.86 -2.07
CA ALA A 66 -0.20 19.64 -3.51
C ALA A 66 1.20 19.08 -3.83
N PRO A 67 1.45 18.46 -5.00
CA PRO A 67 2.71 17.74 -5.24
C PRO A 67 3.92 18.67 -5.34
N HIS A 68 3.77 19.88 -5.90
CA HIS A 68 4.89 20.83 -6.04
C HIS A 68 4.42 22.30 -6.06
N SER A 69 4.07 22.82 -4.89
CA SER A 69 3.54 24.18 -4.71
C SER A 69 4.35 24.97 -3.66
N PRO A 70 5.60 25.36 -3.98
CA PRO A 70 6.48 26.11 -3.06
C PRO A 70 6.02 27.54 -2.77
N PHE A 71 5.07 28.06 -3.57
CA PHE A 71 4.50 29.40 -3.48
C PHE A 71 2.97 29.32 -3.43
N GLY A 72 2.44 28.40 -2.62
CA GLY A 72 1.01 28.30 -2.34
C GLY A 72 0.19 27.47 -3.33
N SER A 73 -1.01 27.09 -2.88
CA SER A 73 -2.02 26.34 -3.65
C SER A 73 -3.41 26.57 -3.03
N ASP A 74 -4.45 25.89 -3.53
CA ASP A 74 -5.78 25.87 -2.89
C ASP A 74 -5.92 24.85 -1.73
N ASP A 75 -4.80 24.22 -1.32
CA ASP A 75 -4.71 23.41 -0.10
C ASP A 75 -4.92 24.22 1.19
N LYS A 76 -5.33 23.53 2.25
CA LYS A 76 -5.81 24.20 3.45
C LYS A 76 -5.26 23.62 4.73
N LEU A 77 -5.26 24.48 5.75
CA LEU A 77 -5.28 24.08 7.14
C LEU A 77 -6.74 23.83 7.54
N TYR A 78 -6.98 22.69 8.18
CA TYR A 78 -8.28 22.32 8.72
C TYR A 78 -8.21 22.14 10.23
N GLU A 79 -9.28 22.57 10.89
CA GLU A 79 -9.58 22.27 12.29
C GLU A 79 -10.73 21.26 12.33
N LEU A 80 -10.51 20.09 12.93
CA LEU A 80 -11.54 19.08 13.14
C LEU A 80 -12.02 19.09 14.60
N THR A 81 -13.32 19.24 14.78
CA THR A 81 -13.96 19.23 16.11
C THR A 81 -14.24 17.80 16.60
N PRO A 82 -14.37 17.57 17.93
CA PRO A 82 -14.77 16.27 18.48
C PRO A 82 -16.10 15.71 17.94
N SER A 83 -16.98 16.58 17.41
CA SER A 83 -18.24 16.20 16.75
C SER A 83 -18.07 15.85 15.26
N LEU A 84 -16.84 15.72 14.78
CA LEU A 84 -16.48 15.42 13.39
C LEU A 84 -16.97 16.48 12.40
N GLN A 85 -16.87 17.76 12.78
CA GLN A 85 -17.02 18.88 11.86
C GLN A 85 -15.64 19.37 11.42
N ILE A 86 -15.40 19.34 10.11
CA ILE A 86 -14.18 19.86 9.50
C ILE A 86 -14.36 21.33 9.14
N ILE A 87 -13.46 22.18 9.63
CA ILE A 87 -13.51 23.63 9.47
C ILE A 87 -12.27 24.07 8.69
N PRO A 88 -12.41 24.53 7.43
CA PRO A 88 -11.29 25.13 6.71
C PRO A 88 -10.92 26.47 7.35
N ARG A 89 -9.64 26.67 7.62
CA ARG A 89 -9.12 27.87 8.28
C ARG A 89 -8.94 29.00 7.26
N PRO A 90 -9.48 30.21 7.49
CA PRO A 90 -9.33 31.34 6.57
C PRO A 90 -7.88 31.82 6.44
N GLU A 91 -7.02 31.48 7.40
CA GLU A 91 -5.60 31.80 7.39
C GLU A 91 -4.79 30.95 6.38
N SER A 92 -5.43 29.99 5.71
CA SER A 92 -4.77 29.07 4.78
C SER A 92 -4.09 29.79 3.63
N VAL A 93 -2.81 29.46 3.44
CA VAL A 93 -1.98 29.90 2.30
C VAL A 93 -1.61 28.72 1.38
N GLY A 94 -2.04 27.50 1.66
CA GLY A 94 -1.74 26.31 0.85
C GLY A 94 -0.24 25.99 0.71
N GLY A 95 0.10 25.25 -0.34
CA GLY A 95 1.46 24.81 -0.68
C GLY A 95 1.72 23.33 -0.38
N THR A 96 2.97 22.89 -0.52
CA THR A 96 3.38 21.51 -0.24
C THR A 96 3.98 21.38 1.17
N ASN A 97 3.14 21.19 2.19
CA ASN A 97 3.57 21.23 3.59
C ASN A 97 3.30 19.91 4.31
N ALA A 98 4.31 19.37 4.99
CA ALA A 98 4.20 18.17 5.83
C ALA A 98 4.95 18.29 7.17
N ASN A 99 5.58 19.44 7.43
CA ASN A 99 6.24 19.72 8.69
C ASN A 99 5.22 19.90 9.82
N ARG A 100 5.59 19.43 11.01
CA ARG A 100 4.85 19.70 12.25
C ARG A 100 5.77 19.64 13.46
N PHE A 101 5.55 20.53 14.42
CA PHE A 101 6.33 20.62 15.64
C PHE A 101 5.53 21.29 16.75
N VAL A 102 5.54 20.75 17.96
CA VAL A 102 4.94 21.38 19.14
C VAL A 102 6.06 22.06 19.93
N HIS A 103 6.13 23.38 19.83
CA HIS A 103 7.12 24.17 20.54
C HIS A 103 6.64 24.42 21.98
N ARG A 104 7.06 23.55 22.90
CA ARG A 104 6.66 23.58 24.31
C ARG A 104 6.91 24.94 25.00
N PRO A 105 8.05 25.63 24.82
CA PRO A 105 8.33 26.88 25.51
C PRO A 105 7.33 27.99 25.18
N SER A 106 6.93 28.15 23.92
CA SER A 106 5.91 29.14 23.54
C SER A 106 4.48 28.66 23.70
N GLY A 107 4.27 27.34 23.90
CA GLY A 107 2.95 26.73 23.96
C GLY A 107 2.18 26.88 22.65
N GLN A 108 2.86 26.66 21.52
CA GLN A 108 2.28 26.74 20.18
C GLN A 108 2.53 25.46 19.37
N LEU A 109 1.53 25.07 18.58
CA LEU A 109 1.69 24.13 17.48
C LEU A 109 2.18 24.88 16.25
N VAL A 110 3.23 24.35 15.63
CA VAL A 110 3.72 24.72 14.31
C VAL A 110 3.33 23.60 13.35
N ILE A 111 2.54 23.91 12.33
CA ILE A 111 2.12 22.95 11.29
C ILE A 111 2.10 23.66 9.96
N GLY A 112 2.87 23.21 8.97
CA GLY A 112 3.07 24.03 7.77
C GLY A 112 3.69 25.40 8.12
N PRO A 113 3.24 26.49 7.48
CA PRO A 113 3.60 27.86 7.82
C PRO A 113 2.75 28.45 8.97
N TYR A 114 1.94 27.64 9.65
CA TYR A 114 0.95 28.09 10.63
C TYR A 114 1.42 27.90 12.07
N PHE A 115 1.17 28.93 12.90
CA PHE A 115 1.46 28.96 14.33
C PHE A 115 0.15 29.11 15.12
N ILE A 116 -0.13 28.12 15.96
CA ILE A 116 -1.44 27.93 16.59
C ILE A 116 -1.27 27.89 18.10
N ASP A 117 -1.84 28.87 18.80
CA ASP A 117 -1.78 28.93 20.27
C ASP A 117 -2.79 27.99 20.95
N ARG A 118 -2.75 27.91 22.28
CA ARG A 118 -3.69 27.09 23.07
C ARG A 118 -5.16 27.57 23.01
N ARG A 119 -5.40 28.79 22.55
CA ARG A 119 -6.74 29.36 22.32
C ARG A 119 -7.21 29.14 20.89
N ARG A 120 -6.43 28.44 20.06
CA ARG A 120 -6.67 28.16 18.65
C ARG A 120 -6.62 29.40 17.76
N ASN A 121 -5.95 30.46 18.20
CA ASN A 121 -5.63 31.58 17.31
C ASN A 121 -4.56 31.11 16.33
N VAL A 122 -4.82 31.29 15.04
CA VAL A 122 -3.91 30.89 13.95
C VAL A 122 -3.22 32.14 13.41
N ARG A 123 -1.92 32.05 13.21
CA ARG A 123 -1.13 33.02 12.45
C ARG A 123 -0.38 32.29 11.35
N ALA A 124 -0.25 32.88 10.18
CA ALA A 124 0.42 32.29 9.02
C ALA A 124 1.62 33.15 8.61
N ILE A 125 2.71 32.51 8.21
CA ILE A 125 3.80 33.16 7.48
C ILE A 125 3.43 33.15 5.99
N GLY A 126 3.50 34.32 5.35
CA GLY A 126 3.28 34.44 3.91
C GLY A 126 4.37 33.73 3.12
N GLN A 127 4.00 33.10 2.01
CA GLN A 127 4.91 32.24 1.23
C GLN A 127 6.13 32.99 0.68
N GLU A 128 5.98 34.28 0.35
CA GLU A 128 7.10 35.12 -0.13
C GLU A 128 8.18 35.36 0.95
N MET A 129 7.82 35.23 2.23
CA MET A 129 8.77 35.38 3.35
C MET A 129 9.54 34.09 3.65
N MET A 130 8.98 32.94 3.27
CA MET A 130 9.53 31.62 3.54
C MET A 130 9.14 30.66 2.40
N PRO A 131 9.69 30.87 1.19
CA PRO A 131 9.33 30.06 0.03
C PRO A 131 9.84 28.63 0.15
N GLY A 132 9.11 27.69 -0.45
CA GLY A 132 9.50 26.29 -0.54
C GLY A 132 8.46 25.33 0.02
N ARG A 133 8.72 24.04 -0.18
CA ARG A 133 7.86 22.94 0.26
C ARG A 133 8.26 22.50 1.67
N LEU A 134 7.59 23.00 2.71
CA LEU A 134 8.01 22.79 4.10
C LEU A 134 7.89 21.32 4.51
N THR A 135 9.03 20.68 4.80
CA THR A 135 9.10 19.22 4.95
C THR A 135 9.34 18.79 6.40
N GLY A 136 10.07 19.59 7.19
CA GLY A 136 10.25 19.34 8.62
C GLY A 136 10.49 20.59 9.45
N SER A 137 10.24 20.48 10.76
CA SER A 137 10.47 21.56 11.73
C SER A 137 11.02 20.99 13.02
N CYS A 138 11.97 21.71 13.63
CA CYS A 138 12.63 21.28 14.85
C CYS A 138 13.00 22.47 15.74
N MET A 139 13.49 22.16 16.94
CA MET A 139 13.97 23.14 17.89
C MET A 139 15.22 23.84 17.34
N SER A 140 15.31 25.18 17.47
CA SER A 140 16.56 25.88 17.13
C SER A 140 17.65 25.53 18.13
N LEU A 141 18.85 25.24 17.60
CA LEU A 141 20.06 25.06 18.40
C LEU A 141 20.63 26.39 18.91
N SER A 142 20.25 27.52 18.28
CA SER A 142 20.73 28.85 18.67
C SER A 142 19.87 29.50 19.76
N ASP A 143 18.56 29.24 19.73
CA ASP A 143 17.58 29.69 20.73
C ASP A 143 16.40 28.71 20.76
N SER A 144 16.46 27.75 21.68
CA SER A 144 15.43 26.72 21.86
C SER A 144 14.16 27.23 22.54
N THR A 145 14.13 28.49 22.98
CA THR A 145 13.03 29.06 23.78
C THR A 145 12.14 30.02 23.00
N GLY A 146 12.73 30.76 22.06
CA GLY A 146 12.02 31.74 21.23
C GLY A 146 11.91 31.35 19.76
N LYS A 147 12.62 30.30 19.30
CA LYS A 147 12.74 30.03 17.86
C LYS A 147 12.62 28.56 17.48
N VAL A 148 12.16 28.36 16.26
CA VAL A 148 12.13 27.06 15.58
C VAL A 148 12.91 27.12 14.28
N MET A 149 13.40 25.97 13.85
CA MET A 149 14.03 25.79 12.56
C MET A 149 13.09 25.06 11.62
N MET A 150 13.02 25.50 10.37
CA MET A 150 12.23 24.88 9.31
C MET A 150 13.11 24.52 8.12
N GLY A 151 12.92 23.33 7.57
CA GLY A 151 13.56 22.85 6.36
C GLY A 151 12.54 22.60 5.26
N THR A 152 12.90 22.90 4.02
CA THR A 152 12.10 22.62 2.82
C THR A 152 12.64 21.42 2.03
N MET A 153 11.87 20.90 1.08
CA MET A 153 12.31 19.82 0.19
C MET A 153 13.50 20.20 -0.70
N GLU A 154 13.59 21.47 -1.11
CA GLU A 154 14.65 22.05 -1.94
C GLU A 154 15.75 22.75 -1.12
N GLN A 155 15.92 22.33 0.14
CA GLN A 155 17.05 22.71 1.00
C GLN A 155 17.11 24.20 1.38
N GLY A 156 15.95 24.85 1.44
CA GLY A 156 15.76 26.10 2.17
C GLY A 156 15.75 25.84 3.67
N PHE A 157 16.50 26.64 4.43
CA PHE A 157 16.59 26.54 5.89
C PHE A 157 16.31 27.90 6.52
N TYR A 158 15.29 27.93 7.38
CA TYR A 158 14.77 29.15 7.98
C TYR A 158 14.73 29.05 9.49
N GLU A 159 15.22 30.08 10.17
CA GLU A 159 15.02 30.27 11.61
C GLU A 159 13.85 31.24 11.81
N VAL A 160 12.86 30.85 12.61
CA VAL A 160 11.62 31.61 12.80
C VAL A 160 11.43 31.93 14.27
N ASP A 161 11.23 33.20 14.58
CA ASP A 161 10.79 33.65 15.91
C ASP A 161 9.30 33.32 16.11
N VAL A 162 8.98 32.52 17.12
CA VAL A 162 7.63 32.01 17.32
C VAL A 162 6.65 33.07 17.83
N HIS A 163 7.13 34.23 18.28
CA HIS A 163 6.29 35.31 18.81
C HIS A 163 6.00 36.36 17.75
N SER A 164 7.00 36.80 16.99
CA SER A 164 6.86 37.83 15.97
C SER A 164 6.61 37.28 14.56
N LEU A 165 6.94 36.00 14.31
CA LEU A 165 7.01 35.38 12.99
C LEU A 165 8.06 35.99 12.05
N SER A 166 9.05 36.71 12.60
CA SER A 166 10.18 37.16 11.80
C SER A 166 10.99 35.95 11.31
N VAL A 167 11.21 35.89 9.99
CA VAL A 167 11.95 34.82 9.34
C VAL A 167 13.39 35.28 9.07
N ARG A 168 14.36 34.48 9.51
CA ARG A 168 15.76 34.61 9.12
C ARG A 168 16.13 33.45 8.19
N THR A 169 16.39 33.77 6.93
CA THR A 169 16.90 32.80 5.95
C THR A 169 18.36 32.47 6.25
N LEU A 170 18.65 31.20 6.54
CA LEU A 170 20.02 30.68 6.65
C LEU A 170 20.53 30.15 5.31
N SER A 171 19.63 29.52 4.56
CA SER A 171 19.86 29.11 3.18
C SER A 171 18.57 29.35 2.37
N PRO A 172 18.64 30.03 1.21
CA PRO A 172 17.49 30.17 0.34
C PRO A 172 17.07 28.81 -0.24
N ASP A 173 15.77 28.65 -0.44
CA ASP A 173 15.19 27.48 -1.12
C ASP A 173 15.58 27.46 -2.60
N GLY A 174 15.82 26.26 -3.15
CA GLY A 174 16.20 26.12 -4.55
C GLY A 174 15.16 26.63 -5.55
N ASN A 175 13.85 26.61 -5.23
CA ASN A 175 12.82 27.23 -6.07
C ASN A 175 12.95 28.76 -6.11
N GLN A 176 13.30 29.37 -4.99
CA GLN A 176 13.54 30.81 -4.93
C GLN A 176 14.78 31.18 -5.75
N LEU A 177 15.87 30.43 -5.59
CA LEU A 177 17.07 30.60 -6.41
C LEU A 177 16.77 30.44 -7.90
N HIS A 178 15.90 29.50 -8.29
CA HIS A 178 15.49 29.31 -9.67
C HIS A 178 14.71 30.51 -10.22
N ARG A 179 13.78 31.10 -9.44
CA ARG A 179 13.12 32.37 -9.81
C ARG A 179 14.12 33.52 -10.01
N GLU A 180 15.25 33.47 -9.30
CA GLU A 180 16.34 34.43 -9.38
C GLU A 180 17.38 34.10 -10.48
N GLY A 181 17.16 33.03 -11.26
CA GLY A 181 17.97 32.67 -12.43
C GLY A 181 18.91 31.48 -12.26
N ALA A 182 18.84 30.72 -11.16
CA ALA A 182 19.57 29.46 -11.03
C ALA A 182 19.08 28.44 -12.08
N PRO A 183 19.96 27.55 -12.59
CA PRO A 183 19.61 26.65 -13.70
C PRO A 183 18.67 25.51 -13.30
N THR A 184 18.56 25.21 -12.00
CA THR A 184 17.69 24.15 -11.47
C THR A 184 17.02 24.62 -10.18
N ILE A 185 15.96 23.92 -9.77
CA ILE A 185 15.28 24.12 -8.48
C ILE A 185 15.97 23.39 -7.32
N TYR A 186 17.04 22.64 -7.58
CA TYR A 186 17.63 21.75 -6.58
C TYR A 186 18.69 22.49 -5.76
N GLY A 187 18.50 22.51 -4.44
CA GLY A 187 19.51 23.01 -3.51
C GLY A 187 20.83 22.24 -3.60
N THR A 188 21.93 22.91 -3.26
CA THR A 188 23.30 22.38 -3.43
C THR A 188 23.98 21.97 -2.11
N LEU A 189 23.32 22.17 -0.97
CA LEU A 189 23.88 21.92 0.37
C LEU A 189 23.95 20.41 0.71
N CYS A 190 22.90 19.67 0.34
CA CYS A 190 22.73 18.25 0.58
C CYS A 190 22.57 17.51 -0.76
N LYS A 191 22.80 16.20 -0.78
CA LYS A 191 22.58 15.37 -1.97
C LYS A 191 21.10 14.97 -2.12
N GLY A 192 20.68 14.73 -3.36
CA GLY A 192 19.31 14.36 -3.73
C GLY A 192 18.40 15.58 -3.94
N VAL A 193 17.17 15.32 -4.39
CA VAL A 193 16.26 16.37 -4.92
C VAL A 193 14.89 16.45 -4.24
N HIS A 194 14.62 15.57 -3.28
CA HIS A 194 13.30 15.49 -2.63
C HIS A 194 13.46 15.34 -1.11
N GLY A 195 13.60 16.46 -0.40
CA GLY A 195 13.74 16.47 1.07
C GLY A 195 12.48 16.01 1.80
N LYS A 196 12.63 15.31 2.93
CA LYS A 196 11.48 14.69 3.62
C LYS A 196 11.43 14.97 5.12
N GLY A 197 12.54 14.82 5.83
CA GLY A 197 12.59 14.91 7.29
C GLY A 197 13.63 15.90 7.76
N PHE A 198 13.37 16.55 8.89
CA PHE A 198 14.27 17.51 9.49
C PHE A 198 14.12 17.51 11.02
N TYR A 199 15.22 17.28 11.73
CA TYR A 199 15.23 17.14 13.20
C TYR A 199 16.46 17.81 13.81
N SER A 200 16.39 18.13 15.11
CA SER A 200 17.52 18.62 15.89
C SER A 200 17.70 17.83 17.17
N GLY A 201 18.95 17.59 17.54
CA GLY A 201 19.33 16.85 18.74
C GLY A 201 20.83 16.61 18.76
N GLN A 202 21.38 16.31 19.94
CA GLN A 202 22.80 16.01 20.14
C GLN A 202 23.75 17.10 19.62
N GLY A 203 23.28 18.35 19.52
CA GLY A 203 24.01 19.50 18.98
C GLY A 203 24.07 19.59 17.45
N VAL A 204 23.26 18.81 16.73
CA VAL A 204 23.25 18.79 15.25
C VAL A 204 21.85 19.01 14.69
N TYR A 205 21.79 19.49 13.44
CA TYR A 205 20.60 19.33 12.61
C TYR A 205 20.78 18.11 11.71
N VAL A 206 19.71 17.35 11.50
CA VAL A 206 19.71 16.18 10.61
C VAL A 206 18.62 16.36 9.57
N TYR A 207 18.97 16.13 8.31
CA TYR A 207 18.10 16.31 7.15
C TYR A 207 18.10 15.05 6.28
N THR A 208 16.92 14.65 5.82
CA THR A 208 16.75 13.45 4.97
C THR A 208 16.17 13.83 3.61
N ASN A 209 16.57 13.05 2.60
CA ASN A 209 16.14 13.19 1.22
C ASN A 209 15.89 11.80 0.63
N ASN A 210 14.84 11.64 -0.18
CA ASN A 210 14.48 10.35 -0.76
C ASN A 210 14.49 10.31 -2.30
N GLY A 211 14.96 11.34 -2.99
CA GLY A 211 14.82 11.43 -4.45
C GLY A 211 16.12 11.69 -5.20
N GLU A 212 16.16 11.28 -6.46
CA GLU A 212 17.20 11.64 -7.43
C GLU A 212 16.57 12.26 -8.69
N GLY A 213 17.20 13.30 -9.24
CA GLY A 213 16.66 14.14 -10.31
C GLY A 213 17.19 13.79 -11.69
N THR A 214 17.29 12.49 -12.01
CA THR A 214 17.80 11.99 -13.29
C THR A 214 16.73 11.24 -14.06
N ASP A 215 16.83 11.18 -15.40
CA ASP A 215 15.93 10.39 -16.23
C ASP A 215 15.94 8.91 -15.86
N GLU A 216 17.10 8.39 -15.43
CA GLU A 216 17.24 7.00 -14.97
C GLU A 216 16.39 6.75 -13.71
N ALA A 217 16.24 7.73 -12.81
CA ALA A 217 15.45 7.61 -11.59
C ALA A 217 13.94 7.40 -11.87
N LEU A 218 13.46 7.74 -13.07
CA LEU A 218 12.07 7.58 -13.48
C LEU A 218 11.73 6.15 -13.91
N VAL A 219 12.74 5.29 -14.15
CA VAL A 219 12.53 3.93 -14.67
C VAL A 219 13.28 2.85 -13.90
N ASN A 220 14.39 3.20 -13.24
CA ASN A 220 15.26 2.25 -12.55
C ASN A 220 15.24 2.50 -11.02
N PRO A 221 14.50 1.69 -10.25
CA PRO A 221 14.45 1.82 -8.78
C PRO A 221 15.72 1.34 -8.08
N THR A 222 16.73 0.88 -8.82
CA THR A 222 17.95 0.30 -8.24
C THR A 222 19.13 1.26 -8.14
N ILE A 223 19.01 2.46 -8.70
CA ILE A 223 20.06 3.45 -8.65
C ILE A 223 20.25 4.03 -7.24
N GLU A 224 21.39 4.65 -7.02
CA GLU A 224 21.66 5.40 -5.81
C GLU A 224 20.79 6.68 -5.77
N ALA A 225 19.87 6.81 -4.81
CA ALA A 225 18.94 7.97 -4.69
C ALA A 225 18.79 8.47 -3.24
N GLY A 226 18.50 9.76 -3.05
CA GLY A 226 18.34 10.39 -1.72
C GLY A 226 19.59 10.53 -0.84
N SER A 227 19.44 11.05 0.37
CA SER A 227 20.53 11.16 1.34
C SER A 227 20.08 11.26 2.80
N LEU A 228 20.98 10.90 3.71
CA LEU A 228 20.98 11.32 5.11
C LEU A 228 22.14 12.29 5.30
N SER A 229 21.84 13.50 5.77
CA SER A 229 22.83 14.57 5.95
C SER A 229 22.75 15.16 7.36
N GLU A 230 23.89 15.58 7.89
CA GLU A 230 24.04 16.15 9.23
C GLU A 230 24.76 17.50 9.17
N TYR A 231 24.26 18.50 9.90
CA TYR A 231 24.92 19.79 10.09
C TYR A 231 25.43 19.91 11.52
N ASP A 232 26.73 20.14 11.67
CA ASP A 232 27.41 20.20 12.98
C ASP A 232 27.54 21.62 13.56
N GLY A 233 26.83 22.59 12.99
CA GLY A 233 26.99 24.00 13.32
C GLY A 233 27.98 24.73 12.41
N LYS A 234 28.70 24.03 11.54
CA LYS A 234 29.65 24.61 10.59
C LYS A 234 29.36 24.19 9.16
N GLU A 235 29.27 22.89 8.88
CA GLU A 235 29.11 22.36 7.53
C GLU A 235 28.12 21.20 7.46
N TRP A 236 27.51 21.01 6.29
CA TRP A 236 26.67 19.85 5.98
C TRP A 236 27.55 18.67 5.56
N LYS A 237 27.37 17.53 6.23
CA LYS A 237 28.07 16.27 5.97
C LYS A 237 27.10 15.24 5.45
N LEU A 238 27.45 14.64 4.31
CA LEU A 238 26.77 13.45 3.82
C LEU A 238 27.11 12.27 4.73
N ILE A 239 26.11 11.74 5.42
CA ILE A 239 26.26 10.56 6.27
C ILE A 239 26.07 9.29 5.44
N ARG A 240 25.04 9.26 4.59
CA ARG A 240 24.75 8.11 3.74
C ARG A 240 23.99 8.52 2.48
N ARG A 241 24.32 7.91 1.36
CA ARG A 241 23.72 8.17 0.05
C ARG A 241 22.71 7.06 -0.29
N ASN A 242 21.55 7.12 0.36
CA ASN A 242 20.39 6.25 0.16
C ASN A 242 19.11 7.05 0.41
N GLN A 243 17.94 6.50 0.06
CA GLN A 243 16.67 7.22 0.22
C GLN A 243 16.30 7.24 1.70
N PHE A 244 16.05 8.40 2.29
CA PHE A 244 15.59 8.56 3.67
C PHE A 244 14.38 9.49 3.73
N THR A 245 13.41 9.16 4.57
CA THR A 245 12.18 9.93 4.76
C THR A 245 12.10 10.53 6.16
N GLU A 246 12.04 9.71 7.19
CA GLU A 246 11.83 10.16 8.57
C GLU A 246 13.16 10.44 9.28
N VAL A 247 13.16 11.46 10.13
CA VAL A 247 14.18 11.65 11.16
C VAL A 247 13.51 12.23 12.42
N THR A 248 13.68 11.54 13.54
CA THR A 248 12.97 11.84 14.78
C THR A 248 13.71 11.29 16.00
N GLY A 249 13.16 11.48 17.19
CA GLY A 249 13.65 10.89 18.43
C GLY A 249 12.50 10.40 19.31
N PRO A 250 12.78 9.92 20.54
CA PRO A 250 11.77 9.35 21.43
C PRO A 250 10.57 10.28 21.70
N SER A 251 10.80 11.58 21.70
CA SER A 251 9.78 12.60 21.96
C SER A 251 9.12 13.16 20.69
N GLY A 252 9.44 12.61 19.52
CA GLY A 252 8.77 12.93 18.25
C GLY A 252 8.69 14.42 17.94
N ILE A 253 7.47 14.86 17.62
CA ILE A 253 7.14 16.23 17.23
C ILE A 253 7.35 17.28 18.34
N TYR A 254 7.71 16.86 19.55
CA TYR A 254 7.97 17.77 20.67
C TYR A 254 9.46 18.14 20.80
N GLY A 255 10.33 17.56 19.97
CA GLY A 255 11.79 17.71 20.08
C GLY A 255 12.38 16.92 21.24
N PRO A 256 13.71 16.86 21.36
CA PRO A 256 14.39 16.07 22.40
C PRO A 256 14.10 16.63 23.79
N VAL A 257 13.89 15.74 24.76
CA VAL A 257 13.76 16.12 26.18
C VAL A 257 15.14 16.21 26.81
N HIS A 258 16.03 15.28 26.47
CA HIS A 258 17.43 15.31 26.85
C HIS A 258 18.28 15.53 25.60
N ALA A 259 18.45 16.80 25.22
CA ALA A 259 19.09 17.21 23.97
C ALA A 259 20.46 16.55 23.71
N ASP A 260 21.24 16.23 24.74
CA ASP A 260 22.57 15.62 24.57
C ASP A 260 22.57 14.08 24.47
N THR A 261 21.52 13.41 24.94
CA THR A 261 21.52 11.95 25.16
C THR A 261 20.40 11.20 24.48
N ASP A 262 19.28 11.86 24.16
CA ASP A 262 18.19 11.23 23.42
C ASP A 262 18.71 10.75 22.05
N PRO A 263 18.47 9.48 21.64
CA PRO A 263 18.89 8.99 20.35
C PRO A 263 18.15 9.74 19.23
N ILE A 264 18.83 9.90 18.09
CA ILE A 264 18.18 10.31 16.84
C ILE A 264 18.01 9.05 16.00
N TRP A 265 16.81 8.82 15.49
CA TRP A 265 16.49 7.74 14.58
C TRP A 265 16.18 8.30 13.19
N SER A 266 16.57 7.57 12.16
CA SER A 266 16.11 7.84 10.79
C SER A 266 15.77 6.54 10.09
N VAL A 267 14.77 6.58 9.22
CA VAL A 267 14.32 5.43 8.43
C VAL A 267 14.38 5.78 6.95
N GLY A 268 14.93 4.84 6.18
CA GLY A 268 15.15 4.95 4.76
C GLY A 268 15.13 3.59 4.09
N TRP A 269 15.64 3.51 2.86
CA TRP A 269 15.77 2.28 2.10
C TRP A 269 16.81 2.40 0.99
N ASP A 270 17.23 1.22 0.53
CA ASP A 270 17.80 1.01 -0.78
C ASP A 270 16.95 -0.03 -1.54
N ASN A 271 17.34 -0.44 -2.74
CA ASN A 271 16.61 -1.46 -3.49
C ASN A 271 16.56 -2.83 -2.80
N LYS A 272 17.44 -3.09 -1.81
CA LYS A 272 17.57 -4.37 -1.11
C LYS A 272 16.68 -4.45 0.11
N SER A 273 16.58 -3.38 0.89
CA SER A 273 15.94 -3.39 2.22
C SER A 273 15.61 -1.99 2.72
N LEU A 274 14.81 -1.92 3.77
CA LEU A 274 14.76 -0.73 4.61
C LEU A 274 16.08 -0.56 5.36
N ILE A 275 16.41 0.68 5.68
CA ILE A 275 17.56 1.09 6.48
C ILE A 275 17.03 1.82 7.71
N LEU A 276 17.39 1.33 8.90
CA LEU A 276 17.19 2.02 10.17
C LEU A 276 18.54 2.54 10.64
N ALA A 277 18.63 3.85 10.81
CA ALA A 277 19.80 4.53 11.33
C ALA A 277 19.53 5.02 12.76
N VAL A 278 20.50 4.85 13.66
CA VAL A 278 20.45 5.41 15.02
C VAL A 278 21.73 6.15 15.33
N ARG A 279 21.60 7.34 15.89
CA ARG A 279 22.72 8.18 16.29
C ARG A 279 22.83 8.30 17.80
N SER A 280 24.06 8.19 18.30
CA SER A 280 24.43 8.69 19.62
C SER A 280 25.56 9.71 19.50
N LYS A 281 25.63 10.66 20.42
CA LYS A 281 26.65 11.72 20.39
C LYS A 281 28.07 11.15 20.45
N GLN A 282 28.26 10.03 21.15
CA GLN A 282 29.57 9.42 21.37
C GLN A 282 30.01 8.49 20.23
N ARG A 283 29.07 7.76 19.59
CA ARG A 283 29.39 6.76 18.55
C ARG A 283 29.19 7.25 17.12
N GLY A 284 28.41 8.32 16.92
CA GLY A 284 27.90 8.67 15.60
C GLY A 284 26.76 7.75 15.20
N TRP A 285 26.72 7.36 13.92
CA TRP A 285 25.64 6.60 13.29
C TRP A 285 25.92 5.09 13.24
N ASP A 286 24.96 4.29 13.70
CA ASP A 286 24.92 2.84 13.51
C ASP A 286 23.71 2.49 12.60
N PHE A 287 23.85 1.48 11.73
CA PHE A 287 22.84 1.12 10.71
C PHE A 287 22.38 -0.33 10.81
N PHE A 288 21.09 -0.54 10.57
CA PHE A 288 20.39 -1.82 10.58
C PHE A 288 19.49 -1.94 9.35
N ARG A 289 19.16 -3.16 8.96
CA ARG A 289 18.25 -3.47 7.85
C ARG A 289 16.95 -4.09 8.34
N LEU A 290 15.83 -3.70 7.73
CA LEU A 290 14.52 -4.32 7.94
C LEU A 290 13.97 -4.81 6.59
N PRO A 291 13.19 -5.90 6.55
CA PRO A 291 12.56 -6.35 5.32
C PRO A 291 11.40 -5.43 4.89
N LYS A 292 11.05 -5.48 3.61
CA LYS A 292 9.95 -4.73 2.99
C LYS A 292 8.72 -5.63 2.84
N ALA A 293 7.53 -5.13 3.18
CA ALA A 293 6.27 -5.81 2.88
C ALA A 293 5.74 -5.52 1.47
N SER A 294 5.99 -4.30 0.99
CA SER A 294 5.61 -3.81 -0.33
C SER A 294 6.79 -3.11 -0.99
N HIS A 295 6.92 -3.30 -2.30
CA HIS A 295 7.91 -2.64 -3.14
C HIS A 295 7.34 -1.46 -3.92
N ALA A 296 6.05 -1.17 -3.76
CA ALA A 296 5.42 -0.11 -4.53
C ALA A 296 6.00 1.29 -4.23
N TYR A 297 6.75 1.40 -3.13
CA TYR A 297 7.45 2.58 -2.62
C TYR A 297 8.86 2.79 -3.21
N ASP A 298 9.37 1.85 -4.02
CA ASP A 298 10.80 1.77 -4.38
C ASP A 298 11.27 2.75 -5.47
N GLY A 299 10.39 3.61 -6.01
CA GLY A 299 10.76 4.58 -7.04
C GLY A 299 11.92 5.49 -6.62
N ALA A 300 12.98 5.55 -7.42
CA ALA A 300 14.21 6.28 -7.09
C ALA A 300 14.06 7.81 -7.16
N HIS A 301 13.10 8.32 -7.94
CA HIS A 301 12.74 9.74 -7.96
C HIS A 301 12.12 10.22 -6.63
N GLY A 302 11.54 9.32 -5.83
CA GLY A 302 11.07 9.59 -4.48
C GLY A 302 9.61 10.06 -4.34
N TRP A 303 8.76 9.97 -5.36
CA TRP A 303 7.34 10.39 -5.29
C TRP A 303 6.42 9.28 -4.76
N ASN A 304 6.74 8.01 -5.03
CA ASN A 304 5.97 6.84 -4.56
C ASN A 304 5.88 6.67 -3.03
N THR A 305 6.43 7.58 -2.23
CA THR A 305 6.43 7.49 -0.77
C THR A 305 6.14 8.85 -0.16
N GLU A 306 5.13 8.88 0.70
CA GLU A 306 4.79 10.06 1.49
C GLU A 306 5.76 10.29 2.65
N TRP A 307 5.22 10.45 3.85
CA TRP A 307 6.02 10.65 5.04
C TRP A 307 5.72 9.58 6.09
N PRO A 308 6.24 8.36 5.89
CA PRO A 308 6.23 7.36 6.94
C PRO A 308 6.82 7.91 8.24
N ARG A 309 6.23 7.57 9.39
CA ARG A 309 6.54 8.16 10.70
C ARG A 309 6.95 7.10 11.72
N ILE A 310 7.74 7.51 12.71
CA ILE A 310 7.82 6.88 14.04
C ILE A 310 7.18 7.85 15.04
N ARG A 311 6.10 7.44 15.70
CA ARG A 311 5.35 8.33 16.60
C ARG A 311 4.69 7.57 17.73
N ASP A 312 4.62 8.21 18.89
CA ASP A 312 3.82 7.72 20.00
C ASP A 312 2.32 7.77 19.65
N VAL A 313 1.63 6.69 19.97
CA VAL A 313 0.17 6.57 19.85
C VAL A 313 -0.48 6.36 21.22
N GLU A 314 0.26 6.50 22.32
CA GLU A 314 -0.22 6.48 23.72
C GLU A 314 -1.03 5.21 24.08
N GLU A 315 -0.62 4.07 23.53
CA GLU A 315 -1.25 2.75 23.79
C GLU A 315 -0.34 1.80 24.57
N TRP A 316 0.97 2.09 24.65
CA TRP A 316 1.98 1.19 25.21
C TRP A 316 2.72 1.76 26.42
N ASP A 317 2.09 2.66 27.18
CA ASP A 317 2.66 3.32 28.36
C ASP A 317 4.05 3.95 28.09
N GLY A 318 4.25 4.50 26.88
CA GLY A 318 5.52 5.08 26.44
C GLY A 318 6.66 4.07 26.17
N LYS A 319 6.41 2.76 26.26
CA LYS A 319 7.44 1.73 25.99
C LYS A 319 7.67 1.50 24.51
N ASN A 320 6.63 1.65 23.70
CA ASN A 320 6.68 1.47 22.26
C ASN A 320 5.99 2.64 21.55
N LEU A 321 6.39 2.82 20.31
CA LEU A 321 5.89 3.76 19.34
C LEU A 321 5.35 2.96 18.15
N LEU A 322 4.47 3.58 17.36
CA LEU A 322 4.05 3.03 16.08
C LEU A 322 5.00 3.56 15.02
N MET A 323 5.53 2.67 14.20
CA MET A 323 6.28 3.02 13.00
C MET A 323 5.54 2.51 11.76
N THR A 324 5.55 3.26 10.67
CA THR A 324 5.08 2.79 9.37
C THR A 324 6.19 2.95 8.35
N MET A 325 6.40 1.96 7.47
CA MET A 325 7.35 2.03 6.37
C MET A 325 7.06 0.90 5.36
N HIS A 326 7.13 1.19 4.06
CA HIS A 326 6.98 0.24 2.95
C HIS A 326 5.79 -0.73 3.09
N GLY A 327 4.61 -0.18 3.41
CA GLY A 327 3.36 -0.95 3.48
C GLY A 327 3.26 -1.86 4.70
N MET A 328 4.01 -1.61 5.76
CA MET A 328 3.92 -2.33 7.04
C MET A 328 3.87 -1.38 8.24
N PHE A 329 2.98 -1.68 9.18
CA PHE A 329 3.00 -1.13 10.53
C PHE A 329 3.92 -1.95 11.43
N TRP A 330 4.66 -1.26 12.29
CA TRP A 330 5.65 -1.84 13.17
C TRP A 330 5.46 -1.34 14.59
N GLN A 331 5.62 -2.22 15.56
CA GLN A 331 5.89 -1.83 16.92
C GLN A 331 7.38 -1.45 17.00
N PHE A 332 7.67 -0.24 17.46
CA PHE A 332 9.03 0.29 17.58
C PHE A 332 9.36 0.61 19.05
N PRO A 333 10.46 0.11 19.63
CA PRO A 333 10.77 0.34 21.05
C PRO A 333 11.27 1.77 21.28
N ALA A 334 10.65 2.50 22.22
CA ALA A 334 11.00 3.89 22.51
C ALA A 334 12.44 4.06 23.07
N ALA A 335 13.01 2.99 23.64
CA ALA A 335 14.36 2.94 24.16
C ALA A 335 15.42 2.44 23.15
N PHE A 336 15.09 2.41 21.85
CA PHE A 336 15.99 1.89 20.82
C PHE A 336 17.31 2.65 20.76
N THR A 337 18.41 1.93 20.95
CA THR A 337 19.79 2.43 20.74
C THR A 337 20.63 1.36 20.06
N ALA A 338 21.82 1.72 19.55
CA ALA A 338 22.72 0.75 18.94
C ALA A 338 23.11 -0.42 19.86
N THR A 339 23.15 -0.19 21.19
CA THR A 339 23.50 -1.18 22.22
C THR A 339 22.28 -1.78 22.93
N SER A 340 21.07 -1.31 22.60
CA SER A 340 19.78 -1.82 23.07
C SER A 340 18.79 -1.76 21.91
N SER A 341 18.96 -2.67 20.96
CA SER A 341 18.32 -2.69 19.65
C SER A 341 17.27 -3.80 19.51
N ALA A 342 16.82 -4.41 20.60
CA ALA A 342 15.77 -5.42 20.60
C ALA A 342 14.36 -4.81 20.58
N GLY A 343 13.39 -5.55 20.05
CA GLY A 343 11.97 -5.28 20.28
C GLY A 343 11.18 -4.67 19.11
N ILE A 344 11.82 -4.43 17.97
CA ILE A 344 11.08 -4.07 16.73
C ILE A 344 10.27 -5.28 16.27
N ARG A 345 8.96 -5.13 16.08
CA ARG A 345 8.09 -6.23 15.63
C ARG A 345 7.17 -5.79 14.49
N PRO A 346 7.00 -6.62 13.45
CA PRO A 346 5.97 -6.40 12.45
C PRO A 346 4.60 -6.53 13.11
N LEU A 347 3.66 -5.64 12.77
CA LEU A 347 2.27 -5.71 13.19
C LEU A 347 1.41 -6.29 12.07
N SER A 348 1.19 -5.52 11.00
CA SER A 348 0.51 -6.00 9.80
C SER A 348 0.92 -5.19 8.57
N ALA A 349 0.69 -5.76 7.39
CA ALA A 349 0.75 -4.99 6.15
C ALA A 349 -0.49 -4.08 6.00
N TYR A 350 -0.35 -3.00 5.22
CA TYR A 350 -1.46 -2.11 4.85
C TYR A 350 -1.43 -1.75 3.36
N LEU A 351 -2.54 -1.24 2.83
CA LEU A 351 -2.72 -0.84 1.43
C LEU A 351 -2.91 0.66 1.24
N LYS A 352 -3.46 1.37 2.24
CA LYS A 352 -3.54 2.84 2.22
C LYS A 352 -2.17 3.50 2.01
N VAL A 353 -2.13 4.65 1.34
CA VAL A 353 -0.97 5.55 1.40
C VAL A 353 -1.10 6.39 2.67
N VAL A 354 -0.11 6.29 3.56
CA VAL A 354 -0.13 6.92 4.90
C VAL A 354 0.82 8.12 4.92
N GLY A 355 0.26 9.33 5.08
CA GLY A 355 1.03 10.57 5.16
C GLY A 355 1.43 10.97 6.59
N ASP A 356 0.54 10.76 7.56
CA ASP A 356 0.82 10.94 9.00
C ASP A 356 -0.26 10.21 9.83
N PHE A 357 -0.05 10.05 11.13
CA PHE A 357 -1.06 9.53 12.05
C PHE A 357 -0.90 10.10 13.45
N ALA A 358 -1.98 10.10 14.22
CA ALA A 358 -1.96 10.45 15.64
C ALA A 358 -3.10 9.77 16.40
N LYS A 359 -2.96 9.59 17.72
CA LYS A 359 -4.10 9.23 18.57
C LYS A 359 -4.98 10.44 18.82
N TRP A 360 -6.29 10.30 18.64
CA TRP A 360 -7.27 11.34 18.94
C TRP A 360 -8.64 10.73 19.21
N ASN A 361 -9.31 11.19 20.28
CA ASN A 361 -10.64 10.71 20.70
C ASN A 361 -10.76 9.17 20.74
N GLY A 362 -9.74 8.49 21.27
CA GLY A 362 -9.72 7.03 21.41
C GLY A 362 -9.47 6.25 20.11
N ASN A 363 -9.18 6.93 19.00
CA ASN A 363 -8.84 6.31 17.72
C ASN A 363 -7.40 6.65 17.33
N ILE A 364 -6.78 5.80 16.53
CA ILE A 364 -5.66 6.19 15.68
C ILE A 364 -6.28 6.81 14.42
N VAL A 365 -6.01 8.09 14.19
CA VAL A 365 -6.45 8.83 13.01
C VAL A 365 -5.29 8.91 12.04
N VAL A 366 -5.48 8.35 10.86
CA VAL A 366 -4.50 8.30 9.78
C VAL A 366 -4.87 9.33 8.72
N GLY A 367 -3.93 10.21 8.39
CA GLY A 367 -4.01 11.07 7.21
C GLY A 367 -3.56 10.31 5.98
N CYS A 368 -4.41 10.26 4.97
CA CYS A 368 -4.19 9.46 3.76
C CYS A 368 -3.84 10.34 2.56
N ASP A 369 -3.35 9.69 1.51
CA ASP A 369 -3.39 10.17 0.13
C ASP A 369 -4.14 9.16 -0.74
N ASP A 370 -5.33 9.53 -1.22
CA ASP A 370 -6.29 8.58 -1.78
C ASP A 370 -6.44 8.68 -3.30
N THR A 371 -6.64 9.85 -3.91
CA THR A 371 -6.78 9.90 -5.37
C THR A 371 -6.24 11.19 -5.94
N ALA A 372 -5.29 11.05 -6.85
CA ALA A 372 -4.61 12.14 -7.53
C ALA A 372 -5.17 12.37 -8.93
N LYS A 373 -5.30 13.64 -9.31
CA LYS A 373 -5.62 14.07 -10.67
C LYS A 373 -4.53 13.70 -11.68
N ASN A 374 -3.25 13.74 -11.26
CA ASN A 374 -2.14 13.58 -12.20
C ASN A 374 -1.89 12.13 -12.64
N GLN A 375 -2.33 11.11 -11.90
CA GLN A 375 -1.95 9.68 -12.07
C GLN A 375 -0.42 9.40 -12.12
N PHE A 376 0.43 10.43 -12.13
CA PHE A 376 1.89 10.40 -12.14
C PHE A 376 2.48 9.42 -13.17
N LEU A 377 3.31 8.46 -12.73
CA LEU A 377 3.92 7.44 -13.59
C LEU A 377 3.10 6.14 -13.61
N ASN A 378 1.87 6.14 -13.10
CA ASN A 378 1.05 4.95 -12.91
C ASN A 378 0.13 4.69 -14.12
N HIS A 379 0.72 4.58 -15.30
CA HIS A 379 0.05 4.24 -16.55
C HIS A 379 0.44 2.84 -17.01
N ARG A 380 -0.52 2.06 -17.54
CA ARG A 380 -0.25 0.76 -18.14
C ARG A 380 -1.35 0.27 -19.08
N SER A 381 -1.00 -0.66 -19.98
CA SER A 381 -1.95 -1.24 -20.95
C SER A 381 -3.18 -1.89 -20.31
N GLN A 382 -3.04 -2.57 -19.16
CA GLN A 382 -4.15 -3.23 -18.44
C GLN A 382 -5.14 -2.22 -17.82
N LYS A 383 -4.68 -1.03 -17.43
CA LYS A 383 -5.51 0.07 -16.89
C LYS A 383 -6.28 0.75 -18.01
N GLY A 384 -5.60 0.98 -19.15
CA GLY A 384 -6.15 1.67 -20.31
C GLY A 384 -6.51 3.12 -20.01
N ASP A 385 -7.56 3.61 -20.65
CA ASP A 385 -7.91 5.04 -20.69
C ASP A 385 -8.83 5.49 -19.53
N VAL A 386 -8.77 4.81 -18.37
CA VAL A 386 -9.60 5.18 -17.21
C VAL A 386 -9.28 6.62 -16.83
N PRO A 387 -10.26 7.55 -16.88
CA PRO A 387 -10.01 8.94 -16.60
C PRO A 387 -9.55 9.11 -15.15
N ALA A 388 -8.56 9.97 -14.95
CA ALA A 388 -8.25 10.54 -13.66
C ALA A 388 -9.45 11.36 -13.15
N PRO A 389 -9.59 11.55 -11.82
CA PRO A 389 -10.58 12.50 -11.31
C PRO A 389 -10.23 13.93 -11.76
N GLU A 390 -11.22 14.82 -11.81
CA GLU A 390 -11.01 16.22 -12.20
C GLU A 390 -10.26 17.03 -11.12
N ARG A 391 -10.45 16.63 -9.86
CA ARG A 391 -9.75 17.14 -8.68
C ARG A 391 -9.12 16.01 -7.90
N SER A 392 -8.10 16.34 -7.12
CA SER A 392 -7.50 15.39 -6.20
C SER A 392 -8.29 15.37 -4.88
N CYS A 393 -8.39 14.20 -4.25
CA CYS A 393 -9.20 13.97 -3.07
C CYS A 393 -8.52 13.02 -2.10
N SER A 394 -8.55 13.36 -0.82
CA SER A 394 -8.16 12.45 0.27
C SER A 394 -9.05 12.61 1.49
N ASN A 395 -8.88 11.68 2.43
CA ASN A 395 -9.65 11.65 3.66
C ASN A 395 -8.81 11.22 4.87
N LEU A 396 -9.45 11.17 6.02
CA LEU A 396 -8.94 10.58 7.24
C LEU A 396 -9.51 9.16 7.42
N TRP A 397 -8.67 8.27 7.92
CA TRP A 397 -9.09 6.93 8.34
C TRP A 397 -8.99 6.80 9.86
N PHE A 398 -10.13 6.56 10.50
CA PHE A 398 -10.24 6.36 11.94
C PHE A 398 -10.22 4.86 12.23
N THR A 399 -9.22 4.42 12.98
CA THR A 399 -9.03 3.00 13.30
C THR A 399 -8.54 2.83 14.73
N SER A 400 -8.32 1.59 15.15
CA SER A 400 -7.74 1.27 16.45
C SER A 400 -6.38 0.61 16.29
N LEU A 401 -5.58 0.60 17.35
CA LEU A 401 -4.33 -0.17 17.35
C LEU A 401 -4.59 -1.66 17.14
N SER A 402 -5.72 -2.18 17.66
CA SER A 402 -6.11 -3.57 17.45
C SER A 402 -6.34 -3.87 15.98
N GLU A 403 -7.09 -3.02 15.25
CA GLU A 403 -7.32 -3.20 13.81
C GLU A 403 -6.00 -3.08 13.03
N ILE A 404 -5.19 -2.05 13.31
CA ILE A 404 -3.86 -1.86 12.69
C ILE A 404 -2.92 -3.04 12.94
N SER A 405 -3.13 -3.85 13.98
CA SER A 405 -2.31 -5.03 14.26
C SER A 405 -2.78 -6.29 13.53
N HIS A 406 -3.92 -6.24 12.82
CA HIS A 406 -4.57 -7.41 12.23
C HIS A 406 -5.13 -7.15 10.81
N LEU A 407 -4.49 -6.25 10.03
CA LEU A 407 -4.85 -6.02 8.62
C LEU A 407 -4.27 -7.12 7.72
N GLY A 408 -3.22 -6.84 6.96
CA GLY A 408 -2.60 -7.75 6.01
C GLY A 408 -1.47 -8.63 6.57
N ALA A 409 -1.11 -9.66 5.81
CA ALA A 409 -0.03 -10.57 6.17
C ALA A 409 1.33 -9.85 6.29
N THR A 410 2.13 -10.23 7.27
CA THR A 410 3.48 -9.67 7.51
C THR A 410 4.57 -10.30 6.64
N THR A 411 4.20 -11.02 5.58
CA THR A 411 5.16 -11.61 4.63
C THR A 411 6.02 -10.49 4.04
N ALA A 412 7.34 -10.66 4.13
CA ALA A 412 8.28 -9.62 3.78
C ALA A 412 9.60 -10.23 3.29
N ASP A 413 10.39 -9.43 2.59
CA ASP A 413 11.72 -9.82 2.14
C ASP A 413 12.72 -8.67 2.20
N GLY A 414 14.00 -9.00 2.26
CA GLY A 414 15.07 -8.02 2.22
C GLY A 414 16.45 -8.67 2.10
N ALA A 415 17.40 -7.99 1.47
CA ALA A 415 18.76 -8.49 1.29
C ALA A 415 19.79 -7.69 2.08
N VAL A 416 20.82 -8.37 2.59
CA VAL A 416 22.02 -7.71 3.11
C VAL A 416 23.02 -7.41 2.01
N TRP A 417 23.05 -8.26 0.98
CA TRP A 417 23.82 -8.09 -0.25
C TRP A 417 22.96 -8.51 -1.45
N GLN A 418 23.05 -7.79 -2.56
CA GLN A 418 22.40 -8.17 -3.81
C GLN A 418 23.29 -7.79 -5.00
N ASN A 419 23.95 -8.80 -5.57
CA ASN A 419 24.93 -8.63 -6.64
C ASN A 419 26.08 -7.68 -6.27
N GLU A 420 26.60 -7.80 -5.04
CA GLU A 420 27.61 -6.90 -4.51
C GLU A 420 28.96 -7.59 -4.34
N HIS A 421 30.04 -6.86 -4.61
CA HIS A 421 31.39 -7.31 -4.24
C HIS A 421 31.59 -7.16 -2.73
N VAL A 422 31.80 -8.28 -2.04
CA VAL A 422 31.99 -8.34 -0.60
C VAL A 422 33.46 -8.64 -0.27
N ALA A 423 34.01 -7.96 0.73
CA ALA A 423 35.36 -8.23 1.21
C ALA A 423 35.37 -9.43 2.17
N ALA A 424 36.47 -10.18 2.16
CA ALA A 424 36.71 -11.25 3.11
C ALA A 424 36.62 -10.74 4.55
N ARG A 425 35.94 -11.50 5.41
CA ARG A 425 35.84 -11.30 6.86
C ARG A 425 35.17 -10.00 7.29
N GLN A 426 34.51 -9.30 6.37
CA GLN A 426 33.71 -8.13 6.69
C GLN A 426 32.25 -8.55 6.93
N PRO A 427 31.67 -8.26 8.12
CA PRO A 427 30.27 -8.53 8.35
C PRO A 427 29.38 -7.60 7.53
N SER A 428 28.26 -8.14 7.06
CA SER A 428 27.15 -7.35 6.53
C SER A 428 26.53 -6.45 7.60
N GLU A 429 25.75 -5.47 7.16
CA GLU A 429 24.82 -4.78 8.06
C GLU A 429 23.84 -5.82 8.68
N PRO A 430 23.44 -5.65 9.95
CA PRO A 430 22.46 -6.51 10.60
C PRO A 430 21.07 -6.46 9.93
N MET A 431 20.47 -7.60 9.64
CA MET A 431 19.07 -7.73 9.20
C MET A 431 18.18 -8.15 10.38
N LEU A 432 17.04 -7.48 10.56
CA LEU A 432 16.03 -7.87 11.54
C LEU A 432 15.47 -9.25 11.17
N ILE A 433 15.51 -10.19 12.11
CA ILE A 433 14.89 -11.51 11.97
C ILE A 433 13.88 -11.82 13.08
N GLY A 434 13.80 -10.95 14.09
CA GLY A 434 12.81 -11.03 15.15
C GLY A 434 11.42 -10.67 14.65
N GLY A 435 10.41 -11.46 15.03
CA GLY A 435 9.01 -11.21 14.66
C GLY A 435 8.36 -12.26 13.75
N TRP A 436 9.15 -13.16 13.15
CA TRP A 436 8.63 -14.19 12.23
C TRP A 436 8.99 -15.62 12.64
N GLN A 437 8.06 -16.53 12.41
CA GLN A 437 8.18 -17.97 12.66
C GLN A 437 8.85 -18.68 11.48
N HIS A 438 8.55 -18.26 10.26
CA HIS A 438 9.10 -18.82 9.03
C HIS A 438 10.12 -17.86 8.43
N ARG A 439 11.34 -18.35 8.27
CA ARG A 439 12.52 -17.55 7.90
C ARG A 439 13.41 -18.37 7.00
N GLN A 440 13.77 -17.80 5.85
CA GLN A 440 14.61 -18.44 4.86
C GLN A 440 15.69 -17.46 4.39
N ALA A 441 16.89 -17.99 4.14
CA ALA A 441 17.96 -17.26 3.49
C ALA A 441 18.25 -17.89 2.13
N TRP A 442 18.44 -17.05 1.12
CA TRP A 442 18.78 -17.38 -0.25
C TRP A 442 20.16 -16.83 -0.53
N ILE A 443 21.08 -17.67 -0.97
CA ILE A 443 22.51 -17.37 -1.04
C ILE A 443 22.97 -17.65 -2.45
N SER A 444 23.60 -16.67 -3.09
CA SER A 444 24.25 -16.84 -4.38
C SER A 444 25.69 -16.37 -4.28
N ASN A 445 26.61 -17.24 -4.69
CA ASN A 445 28.03 -16.93 -4.85
C ASN A 445 28.30 -16.77 -6.35
N LYS A 446 28.35 -15.53 -6.82
CA LYS A 446 28.67 -15.19 -8.21
C LYS A 446 30.18 -15.07 -8.47
N GLY A 447 31.01 -15.26 -7.45
CA GLY A 447 32.45 -15.42 -7.63
C GLY A 447 32.81 -16.75 -8.27
N THR A 448 34.09 -16.95 -8.53
CA THR A 448 34.63 -18.17 -9.16
C THR A 448 35.09 -19.22 -8.15
N GLU A 449 35.38 -18.80 -6.91
CA GLU A 449 35.86 -19.69 -5.86
C GLU A 449 34.74 -20.12 -4.91
N ARG A 450 34.86 -21.34 -4.39
CA ARG A 450 34.09 -21.79 -3.24
C ARG A 450 34.36 -20.88 -2.04
N THR A 451 33.28 -20.38 -1.44
CA THR A 451 33.27 -19.39 -0.37
C THR A 451 32.36 -19.84 0.77
N ALA A 452 32.84 -19.68 2.00
CA ALA A 452 32.09 -19.96 3.21
C ALA A 452 31.27 -18.73 3.61
N PHE A 453 29.96 -18.91 3.81
CA PHE A 453 29.05 -17.89 4.32
C PHE A 453 28.70 -18.22 5.76
N THR A 454 29.31 -17.50 6.70
CA THR A 454 29.05 -17.63 8.14
C THR A 454 27.94 -16.68 8.54
N PHE A 455 26.83 -17.22 9.05
CA PHE A 455 25.74 -16.45 9.62
C PHE A 455 25.96 -16.28 11.12
N GLU A 456 25.89 -15.05 11.61
CA GLU A 456 26.01 -14.70 13.02
C GLU A 456 24.71 -14.05 13.52
N ILE A 457 24.34 -14.31 14.77
CA ILE A 457 23.13 -13.75 15.37
C ILE A 457 23.45 -12.95 16.63
N ASP A 458 22.73 -11.83 16.79
CA ASP A 458 22.57 -11.13 18.06
C ASP A 458 21.21 -11.52 18.64
N LYS A 459 21.26 -12.28 19.73
CA LYS A 459 20.06 -12.83 20.35
C LYS A 459 19.28 -11.81 21.16
N LYS A 460 19.95 -10.77 21.68
CA LYS A 460 19.40 -9.84 22.68
C LYS A 460 19.34 -8.40 22.19
N GLY A 461 19.84 -8.10 20.99
CA GLY A 461 19.96 -6.74 20.49
C GLY A 461 20.93 -5.91 21.32
N ASN A 462 22.05 -6.49 21.75
CA ASN A 462 23.04 -5.81 22.58
C ASN A 462 24.44 -5.74 21.94
N GLY A 463 24.53 -6.06 20.65
CA GLY A 463 25.78 -6.07 19.89
C GLY A 463 26.67 -7.30 20.14
N THR A 464 26.19 -8.32 20.89
CA THR A 464 26.95 -9.55 21.13
C THR A 464 26.61 -10.60 20.07
N TRP A 465 27.54 -10.82 19.15
CA TRP A 465 27.38 -11.73 18.01
C TRP A 465 27.87 -13.15 18.31
N THR A 466 27.09 -14.14 17.91
CA THR A 466 27.45 -15.56 18.03
C THR A 466 27.21 -16.28 16.70
N PRO A 467 28.12 -17.18 16.26
CA PRO A 467 27.89 -17.98 15.07
C PRO A 467 26.60 -18.81 15.18
N LEU A 468 25.77 -18.75 14.14
CA LEU A 468 24.58 -19.58 13.97
C LEU A 468 24.92 -20.84 13.18
N THR A 469 25.50 -20.65 11.99
CA THR A 469 25.83 -21.71 11.03
C THR A 469 26.82 -21.18 9.99
N THR A 470 27.47 -22.07 9.24
CA THR A 470 28.25 -21.73 8.04
C THR A 470 27.80 -22.61 6.89
N ILE A 471 27.72 -22.04 5.68
CA ILE A 471 27.37 -22.75 4.45
C ILE A 471 28.44 -22.47 3.41
N GLU A 472 29.01 -23.54 2.85
CA GLU A 472 29.93 -23.46 1.72
C GLU A 472 29.13 -23.39 0.42
N VAL A 473 29.39 -22.39 -0.42
CA VAL A 473 28.76 -22.25 -1.73
C VAL A 473 29.84 -22.17 -2.80
N ASP A 474 29.79 -23.09 -3.78
CA ASP A 474 30.71 -23.10 -4.90
C ASP A 474 30.56 -21.85 -5.77
N GLY A 475 31.62 -21.48 -6.49
CA GLY A 475 31.57 -20.37 -7.43
C GLY A 475 30.50 -20.58 -8.51
N GLY A 476 29.80 -19.51 -8.88
CA GLY A 476 28.68 -19.53 -9.83
C GLY A 476 27.43 -20.28 -9.35
N SER A 477 27.37 -20.69 -8.08
CA SER A 477 26.28 -21.50 -7.54
C SER A 477 25.41 -20.74 -6.54
N SER A 478 24.21 -21.27 -6.31
CA SER A 478 23.28 -20.75 -5.31
C SER A 478 22.69 -21.87 -4.47
N THR A 479 22.23 -21.52 -3.27
CA THR A 479 21.57 -22.42 -2.34
C THR A 479 20.59 -21.66 -1.46
N GLN A 480 19.81 -22.38 -0.66
CA GLN A 480 18.88 -21.80 0.30
C GLN A 480 18.90 -22.57 1.61
N MET A 481 18.65 -21.86 2.71
CA MET A 481 18.55 -22.46 4.03
C MET A 481 17.33 -21.95 4.79
N THR A 482 16.67 -22.85 5.52
CA THR A 482 15.71 -22.48 6.55
C THR A 482 16.43 -22.14 7.85
N LEU A 483 16.14 -20.98 8.43
CA LEU A 483 16.72 -20.53 9.70
C LEU A 483 15.95 -21.12 10.90
N LYS A 484 16.26 -22.38 11.24
CA LYS A 484 15.61 -23.13 12.33
C LYS A 484 16.07 -22.69 13.73
N GLY A 485 15.16 -22.65 14.68
CA GLY A 485 15.45 -23.03 16.08
C GLY A 485 16.21 -22.06 17.00
N LYS A 486 16.37 -20.76 16.70
CA LYS A 486 16.89 -19.79 17.68
C LYS A 486 16.09 -18.48 17.63
N LYS A 487 15.62 -18.02 18.80
CA LYS A 487 15.13 -16.65 19.00
C LYS A 487 16.33 -15.72 18.91
N ALA A 488 16.27 -14.75 17.99
CA ALA A 488 17.28 -13.72 17.84
C ALA A 488 16.62 -12.46 17.27
N GLU A 489 17.22 -11.31 17.59
CA GLU A 489 16.77 -10.02 17.09
C GLU A 489 17.37 -9.78 15.69
N TRP A 490 18.68 -9.98 15.56
CA TRP A 490 19.42 -9.64 14.36
C TRP A 490 20.23 -10.82 13.82
N ILE A 491 20.43 -10.84 12.50
CA ILE A 491 21.36 -11.71 11.79
C ILE A 491 22.32 -10.88 10.93
N ARG A 492 23.55 -11.33 10.76
CA ARG A 492 24.48 -10.79 9.76
C ARG A 492 25.28 -11.92 9.11
N VAL A 493 25.92 -11.62 7.99
CA VAL A 493 26.68 -12.60 7.21
C VAL A 493 28.12 -12.15 7.06
N VAL A 494 29.06 -13.10 7.15
CA VAL A 494 30.49 -12.88 6.92
C VAL A 494 30.95 -13.92 5.90
N THR A 495 31.73 -13.51 4.90
CA THR A 495 32.40 -14.44 4.00
C THR A 495 33.84 -14.68 4.43
N ASP A 496 34.39 -15.89 4.22
CA ASP A 496 35.81 -16.16 4.49
C ASP A 496 36.74 -15.56 3.43
N LYS A 497 36.21 -15.36 2.21
CA LYS A 497 36.89 -14.80 1.04
C LYS A 497 36.12 -13.63 0.44
N ALA A 498 36.82 -12.85 -0.38
CA ALA A 498 36.16 -11.85 -1.21
C ALA A 498 35.41 -12.53 -2.35
N THR A 499 34.20 -12.10 -2.63
CA THR A 499 33.37 -12.65 -3.72
C THR A 499 32.31 -11.64 -4.17
N THR A 500 31.60 -11.92 -5.25
CA THR A 500 30.34 -11.24 -5.56
C THR A 500 29.19 -12.08 -4.98
N ALA A 501 28.42 -11.51 -4.07
CA ALA A 501 27.40 -12.24 -3.32
C ALA A 501 26.01 -11.59 -3.41
N THR A 502 24.99 -12.46 -3.35
CA THR A 502 23.61 -12.10 -3.03
C THR A 502 23.19 -12.92 -1.81
N VAL A 503 22.68 -12.26 -0.76
CA VAL A 503 22.02 -12.91 0.37
C VAL A 503 20.69 -12.22 0.68
N ILE A 504 19.60 -12.89 0.30
CA ILE A 504 18.22 -12.43 0.49
C ILE A 504 17.59 -13.23 1.62
N PHE A 505 16.91 -12.54 2.54
CA PHE A 505 16.07 -13.13 3.57
C PHE A 505 14.61 -12.97 3.20
N THR A 506 13.84 -14.04 3.37
CA THR A 506 12.38 -14.02 3.20
C THR A 506 11.70 -14.50 4.48
N PHE A 507 10.60 -13.83 4.81
CA PHE A 507 9.92 -13.92 6.09
C PHE A 507 8.44 -14.16 5.89
N ALA A 508 7.85 -15.03 6.72
CA ALA A 508 6.41 -15.22 6.78
C ALA A 508 5.98 -15.53 8.22
N GLN A 509 4.78 -15.07 8.56
CA GLN A 509 4.14 -15.47 9.80
C GLN A 509 3.63 -16.91 9.69
N GLU A 510 3.44 -17.55 10.85
CA GLU A 510 2.72 -18.80 10.91
C GLU A 510 1.27 -18.62 10.44
N ALA A 511 0.74 -19.61 9.73
CA ALA A 511 -0.65 -19.59 9.29
C ALA A 511 -1.59 -19.46 10.50
N MET A 512 -2.70 -18.74 10.32
CA MET A 512 -3.74 -18.70 11.34
C MET A 512 -4.22 -20.13 11.64
N ASN A 513 -4.36 -20.45 12.93
CA ASN A 513 -4.97 -21.72 13.31
C ASN A 513 -6.45 -21.75 12.88
N ASP A 514 -7.03 -22.96 12.78
CA ASP A 514 -8.39 -23.15 12.26
C ASP A 514 -9.46 -22.34 13.01
N ALA A 515 -9.29 -22.09 14.31
CA ALA A 515 -10.25 -21.33 15.10
C ALA A 515 -10.19 -19.82 14.77
N ALA A 516 -8.99 -19.24 14.74
CA ALA A 516 -8.76 -17.86 14.32
C ALA A 516 -9.20 -17.67 12.87
N GLN A 517 -8.90 -18.65 12.02
CA GLN A 517 -9.29 -18.67 10.62
C GLN A 517 -10.83 -18.68 10.44
N ARG A 518 -11.56 -19.47 11.23
CA ARG A 518 -13.03 -19.48 11.19
C ARG A 518 -13.62 -18.15 11.63
N LYS A 519 -13.08 -17.53 12.69
CA LYS A 519 -13.49 -16.21 13.15
C LYS A 519 -13.24 -15.15 12.07
N TYR A 520 -12.08 -15.20 11.43
CA TYR A 520 -11.72 -14.33 10.32
C TYR A 520 -12.65 -14.51 9.10
N GLN A 521 -12.95 -15.75 8.73
CA GLN A 521 -13.89 -16.07 7.67
C GLN A 521 -15.30 -15.59 8.00
N GLN A 522 -15.75 -15.71 9.25
CA GLN A 522 -17.03 -15.19 9.68
C GLN A 522 -17.09 -13.65 9.54
N SER A 523 -16.08 -12.93 10.04
CA SER A 523 -16.02 -11.47 9.86
C SER A 523 -15.95 -11.03 8.39
N SER A 524 -15.25 -11.80 7.55
CA SER A 524 -15.24 -11.59 6.09
C SER A 524 -16.63 -11.76 5.48
N ASN A 525 -17.28 -12.87 5.81
CA ASN A 525 -18.60 -13.21 5.30
C ASN A 525 -19.61 -12.13 5.67
N ASP A 526 -19.52 -11.56 6.88
CA ASP A 526 -20.39 -10.48 7.33
C ASP A 526 -20.11 -9.17 6.56
N LEU A 527 -18.84 -8.80 6.38
CA LEU A 527 -18.44 -7.55 5.72
C LEU A 527 -18.81 -7.50 4.23
N PHE A 528 -18.64 -8.62 3.53
CA PHE A 528 -18.93 -8.76 2.10
C PHE A 528 -20.27 -9.46 1.82
N HIS A 529 -21.09 -9.68 2.85
CA HIS A 529 -22.43 -10.26 2.70
C HIS A 529 -23.25 -9.44 1.70
N GLY A 530 -23.79 -10.08 0.67
CA GLY A 530 -24.54 -9.43 -0.41
C GLY A 530 -23.74 -8.99 -1.62
N MET A 531 -22.43 -9.25 -1.67
CA MET A 531 -21.70 -9.26 -2.94
C MET A 531 -22.12 -10.48 -3.78
N ALA A 532 -22.43 -10.27 -5.07
CA ALA A 532 -22.80 -11.36 -5.96
C ALA A 532 -21.61 -12.31 -6.16
N THR A 533 -21.87 -13.60 -6.11
CA THR A 533 -20.87 -14.67 -6.20
C THR A 533 -20.83 -15.30 -7.59
N SER A 534 -19.83 -16.13 -7.89
CA SER A 534 -19.80 -16.95 -9.11
C SER A 534 -21.03 -17.86 -9.26
N SER A 535 -21.76 -18.15 -8.17
CA SER A 535 -23.04 -18.88 -8.16
C SER A 535 -24.30 -18.01 -8.21
N SER A 536 -24.21 -16.69 -8.03
CA SER A 536 -25.39 -15.81 -8.01
C SER A 536 -26.06 -15.75 -9.39
N ARG A 537 -27.39 -15.90 -9.42
CA ARG A 537 -28.20 -15.90 -10.65
C ARG A 537 -28.29 -14.51 -11.29
N THR A 538 -28.25 -13.47 -10.48
CA THR A 538 -28.42 -12.07 -10.87
C THR A 538 -27.42 -11.22 -10.09
N SER A 539 -27.02 -10.08 -10.65
CA SER A 539 -26.20 -9.10 -9.95
C SER A 539 -26.57 -7.69 -10.41
N ILE A 540 -26.34 -6.68 -9.56
CA ILE A 540 -26.42 -5.28 -9.91
C ILE A 540 -25.01 -4.78 -10.16
N GLY A 541 -24.73 -4.44 -11.42
CA GLY A 541 -23.46 -3.88 -11.86
C GLY A 541 -23.58 -2.40 -12.19
N GLY A 542 -22.45 -1.79 -12.52
CA GLY A 542 -22.39 -0.41 -13.01
C GLY A 542 -20.95 0.03 -13.22
N LYS A 543 -20.75 1.01 -14.10
CA LYS A 543 -19.47 1.72 -14.28
C LYS A 543 -19.38 2.85 -13.25
N LEU A 544 -18.23 3.01 -12.61
CA LEU A 544 -18.01 3.97 -11.54
C LEU A 544 -17.09 5.11 -11.99
N LEU A 545 -17.60 6.35 -11.92
CA LEU A 545 -16.83 7.57 -12.16
C LEU A 545 -16.94 8.49 -10.95
N CYS A 546 -15.83 8.82 -10.31
CA CYS A 546 -15.81 9.93 -9.37
C CYS A 546 -15.92 11.22 -10.20
N THR A 547 -17.02 11.94 -10.06
CA THR A 547 -17.24 13.24 -10.71
C THR A 547 -17.12 14.28 -9.61
N ASP A 548 -16.03 15.04 -9.61
CA ASP A 548 -15.93 16.13 -8.65
C ASP A 548 -15.44 17.42 -9.30
N ASP A 549 -16.41 18.09 -9.88
CA ASP A 549 -16.53 19.55 -9.95
C ASP A 549 -16.44 20.26 -8.56
N GLY A 550 -15.94 19.58 -7.51
CA GLY A 550 -15.93 19.99 -6.10
C GLY A 550 -17.13 19.49 -5.29
N THR A 551 -18.11 18.81 -5.90
CA THR A 551 -19.33 18.36 -5.19
C THR A 551 -19.18 17.04 -4.42
N ARG A 552 -18.04 16.33 -4.56
CA ARG A 552 -17.72 15.07 -3.87
C ARG A 552 -18.83 14.03 -4.08
N LYS A 553 -19.08 13.73 -5.35
CA LYS A 553 -20.09 12.78 -5.83
C LYS A 553 -19.44 11.70 -6.70
N MET A 554 -20.12 10.56 -6.81
CA MET A 554 -19.74 9.50 -7.74
C MET A 554 -20.93 9.13 -8.61
N GLU A 555 -20.71 9.13 -9.92
CA GLU A 555 -21.67 8.64 -10.90
C GLU A 555 -21.56 7.12 -11.04
N VAL A 556 -22.73 6.48 -11.06
CA VAL A 556 -22.89 5.05 -11.28
C VAL A 556 -23.78 4.87 -12.51
N LEU A 557 -23.19 4.41 -13.60
CA LEU A 557 -23.90 4.13 -14.84
C LEU A 557 -24.25 2.63 -14.90
N VAL A 558 -25.54 2.33 -14.76
CA VAL A 558 -26.10 0.98 -14.92
C VAL A 558 -26.55 0.82 -16.37
N GLU A 559 -25.95 -0.13 -17.08
CA GLU A 559 -26.31 -0.47 -18.46
C GLU A 559 -26.73 -1.93 -18.52
N ASN A 560 -27.49 -2.32 -19.55
CA ASN A 560 -27.80 -3.72 -19.80
C ASN A 560 -26.49 -4.45 -20.18
N ASN A 561 -25.80 -5.05 -19.21
CA ASN A 561 -24.63 -5.89 -19.46
C ASN A 561 -24.90 -7.35 -19.05
N VAL A 562 -24.06 -8.28 -19.53
CA VAL A 562 -24.20 -9.72 -19.28
C VAL A 562 -24.11 -10.09 -17.79
N LEU A 563 -23.49 -9.24 -16.97
CA LEU A 563 -23.41 -9.44 -15.52
C LEU A 563 -24.68 -8.95 -14.79
N SER A 564 -25.25 -7.84 -15.26
CA SER A 564 -26.48 -7.25 -14.75
C SER A 564 -27.68 -7.86 -15.46
N ASN A 565 -28.26 -8.92 -14.89
CA ASN A 565 -29.53 -9.49 -15.36
C ASN A 565 -30.75 -8.55 -15.13
N THR A 566 -30.51 -7.26 -14.93
CA THR A 566 -31.51 -6.20 -14.83
C THR A 566 -31.78 -5.63 -16.22
N SER A 567 -33.04 -5.65 -16.67
CA SER A 567 -33.48 -5.10 -17.96
C SER A 567 -33.60 -3.57 -17.99
N SER A 568 -32.95 -2.87 -17.05
CA SER A 568 -33.06 -1.42 -16.87
C SER A 568 -31.68 -0.74 -16.94
N ALA A 569 -31.52 0.18 -17.88
CA ALA A 569 -30.46 1.18 -17.82
C ALA A 569 -30.86 2.32 -16.88
N GLY A 570 -29.89 2.94 -16.21
CA GLY A 570 -30.13 4.05 -15.29
C GLY A 570 -28.85 4.77 -14.90
N HIS A 571 -28.99 6.03 -14.50
CA HIS A 571 -27.89 6.86 -14.04
C HIS A 571 -28.13 7.22 -12.57
N TYR A 572 -27.11 7.03 -11.73
CA TYR A 572 -27.22 7.25 -10.29
C TYR A 572 -26.06 8.07 -9.77
N THR A 573 -26.26 8.71 -8.63
CA THR A 573 -25.24 9.50 -7.96
C THR A 573 -25.15 9.11 -6.50
N LEU A 574 -23.96 8.66 -6.09
CA LEU A 574 -23.60 8.47 -4.69
C LEU A 574 -23.05 9.78 -4.12
N ASP A 575 -23.55 10.18 -2.96
CA ASP A 575 -23.11 11.39 -2.25
C ASP A 575 -22.41 11.09 -0.92
N GLN A 576 -21.89 12.14 -0.28
CA GLN A 576 -21.18 12.05 1.00
C GLN A 576 -22.05 11.64 2.20
N SER A 577 -23.37 11.65 2.05
CA SER A 577 -24.31 11.13 3.06
C SER A 577 -24.47 9.62 2.97
N LEU A 578 -23.75 8.96 2.05
CA LEU A 578 -23.91 7.56 1.69
C LEU A 578 -25.31 7.24 1.15
N THR A 579 -25.87 8.16 0.37
CA THR A 579 -27.15 7.95 -0.31
C THR A 579 -26.93 7.83 -1.82
N LEU A 580 -27.57 6.83 -2.44
CA LEU A 580 -27.52 6.58 -3.88
C LEU A 580 -28.83 7.01 -4.54
N HIS A 581 -28.79 8.14 -5.24
CA HIS A 581 -29.97 8.75 -5.86
C HIS A 581 -30.07 8.40 -7.33
N SER A 582 -31.29 8.18 -7.82
CA SER A 582 -31.53 8.19 -9.27
C SER A 582 -31.34 9.61 -9.81
N SER A 583 -30.76 9.72 -11.00
CA SER A 583 -30.37 11.00 -11.61
C SER A 583 -30.59 10.95 -13.13
N ASN A 584 -30.68 12.12 -13.75
CA ASN A 584 -30.68 12.24 -15.20
C ASN A 584 -29.28 11.97 -15.75
N ALA A 585 -29.18 11.63 -17.04
CA ALA A 585 -27.89 11.49 -17.71
C ALA A 585 -27.05 12.78 -17.58
N SER A 586 -25.79 12.63 -17.16
CA SER A 586 -24.81 13.71 -17.06
C SER A 586 -24.06 13.92 -18.38
N PRO A 587 -23.34 15.05 -18.56
CA PRO A 587 -22.37 15.21 -19.64
C PRO A 587 -21.29 14.12 -19.68
N HIS A 588 -21.00 13.47 -18.54
CA HIS A 588 -20.02 12.40 -18.44
C HIS A 588 -20.56 11.04 -18.93
N THR A 589 -21.87 10.88 -19.11
CA THR A 589 -22.49 9.60 -19.49
C THR A 589 -21.81 8.97 -20.73
N GLN A 590 -21.52 9.77 -21.75
CA GLN A 590 -20.85 9.26 -22.97
C GLN A 590 -19.37 8.92 -22.69
N GLN A 591 -18.67 9.75 -21.93
CA GLN A 591 -17.30 9.48 -21.48
C GLN A 591 -17.22 8.17 -20.68
N MET A 592 -18.18 7.92 -19.78
CA MET A 592 -18.24 6.67 -19.02
C MET A 592 -18.41 5.46 -19.95
N ARG A 593 -19.26 5.56 -20.99
CA ARG A 593 -19.38 4.49 -21.99
C ARG A 593 -18.06 4.22 -22.71
N ASP A 594 -17.40 5.28 -23.16
CA ASP A 594 -16.22 5.18 -24.02
C ASP A 594 -14.95 4.77 -23.25
N LYS A 595 -14.74 5.38 -22.08
CA LYS A 595 -13.48 5.26 -21.32
C LYS A 595 -13.51 4.23 -20.18
N LEU A 596 -14.69 3.94 -19.60
CA LEU A 596 -14.81 3.00 -18.48
C LEU A 596 -15.20 1.58 -18.91
N THR A 597 -15.11 1.26 -20.19
CA THR A 597 -15.18 -0.14 -20.63
C THR A 597 -13.89 -0.85 -20.20
N PRO A 598 -13.97 -2.01 -19.49
CA PRO A 598 -12.79 -2.75 -19.09
C PRO A 598 -11.93 -3.17 -20.28
N LYS A 599 -10.61 -3.12 -20.11
CA LYS A 599 -9.65 -3.52 -21.15
C LYS A 599 -9.11 -4.91 -20.84
N THR A 600 -8.78 -5.64 -21.91
CA THR A 600 -8.15 -6.97 -21.86
C THR A 600 -6.69 -6.94 -22.35
N SER A 601 -6.20 -5.77 -22.76
CA SER A 601 -4.84 -5.59 -23.27
C SER A 601 -3.78 -6.09 -22.28
N GLY A 602 -2.76 -6.77 -22.79
CA GLY A 602 -1.64 -7.27 -21.98
C GLY A 602 -2.00 -8.41 -21.02
N SER A 603 -3.22 -8.96 -21.07
CA SER A 603 -3.65 -10.09 -20.23
C SER A 603 -4.41 -11.12 -21.06
N THR A 604 -4.02 -12.40 -20.98
CA THR A 604 -4.76 -13.50 -21.60
C THR A 604 -4.98 -14.63 -20.60
N VAL A 605 -6.01 -15.44 -20.83
CA VAL A 605 -6.23 -16.69 -20.11
C VAL A 605 -6.07 -17.82 -21.10
N ASP A 606 -5.06 -18.65 -20.88
CA ASP A 606 -4.83 -19.86 -21.67
C ASP A 606 -5.15 -21.12 -20.84
N SER A 607 -4.90 -22.30 -21.40
CA SER A 607 -5.13 -23.58 -20.70
C SER A 607 -4.15 -23.85 -19.55
N LEU A 608 -3.19 -22.95 -19.34
CA LEU A 608 -2.16 -23.05 -18.31
C LEU A 608 -2.50 -22.14 -17.13
N SER A 609 -2.73 -20.85 -17.38
CA SER A 609 -2.91 -19.85 -16.32
C SER A 609 -3.42 -18.52 -16.89
N ILE A 610 -3.40 -17.48 -16.07
CA ILE A 610 -3.40 -16.10 -16.56
C ILE A 610 -1.98 -15.80 -17.04
N LEU A 611 -1.84 -15.30 -18.27
CA LEU A 611 -0.59 -14.83 -18.83
C LEU A 611 -0.67 -13.30 -18.97
N ILE A 612 0.27 -12.62 -18.32
CA ILE A 612 0.46 -11.18 -18.42
C ILE A 612 1.67 -10.93 -19.32
N THR A 613 1.52 -10.00 -20.26
CA THR A 613 2.64 -9.34 -20.93
C THR A 613 2.65 -7.90 -20.47
N ASP A 614 3.67 -7.50 -19.72
CA ASP A 614 3.80 -6.12 -19.27
C ASP A 614 4.28 -5.19 -20.39
N ASP A 615 4.27 -3.88 -20.12
CA ASP A 615 4.59 -2.86 -21.13
C ASP A 615 6.08 -2.86 -21.53
N SER A 616 6.93 -3.56 -20.77
CA SER A 616 8.33 -3.87 -21.13
C SER A 616 8.48 -5.17 -21.92
N GLY A 617 7.37 -5.84 -22.26
CA GLY A 617 7.35 -7.10 -23.01
C GLY A 617 7.71 -8.34 -22.18
N ARG A 618 7.87 -8.22 -20.85
CA ARG A 618 8.15 -9.37 -19.98
C ARG A 618 6.86 -10.15 -19.75
N ARG A 619 7.00 -11.46 -19.59
CA ARG A 619 5.88 -12.40 -19.46
C ARG A 619 5.80 -12.95 -18.04
N TRP A 620 4.59 -12.97 -17.48
CA TRP A 620 4.34 -13.40 -16.10
C TRP A 620 3.09 -14.27 -16.04
N ARG A 621 3.16 -15.40 -15.33
CA ARG A 621 2.02 -16.28 -15.10
C ARG A 621 1.45 -16.10 -13.70
N LEU A 622 0.17 -15.74 -13.64
CA LEU A 622 -0.57 -15.61 -12.38
C LEU A 622 -1.52 -16.80 -12.20
N PRO A 623 -1.70 -17.28 -10.96
CA PRO A 623 -2.60 -18.38 -10.68
C PRO A 623 -4.07 -17.95 -10.79
N ILE A 624 -4.94 -18.90 -11.15
CA ILE A 624 -6.38 -18.73 -11.19
C ILE A 624 -6.99 -19.23 -9.88
N ALA A 625 -7.71 -18.38 -9.16
CA ALA A 625 -8.48 -18.77 -7.98
C ALA A 625 -9.88 -19.26 -8.35
N ASP A 626 -10.52 -18.62 -9.34
CA ASP A 626 -11.85 -18.96 -9.86
C ASP A 626 -11.87 -18.86 -11.40
N ASP A 627 -12.11 -19.98 -12.07
CA ASP A 627 -12.10 -20.08 -13.55
C ASP A 627 -13.23 -19.29 -14.20
N TYR A 628 -14.38 -19.17 -13.53
CA TYR A 628 -15.49 -18.37 -14.04
C TYR A 628 -15.13 -16.89 -14.04
N LEU A 629 -14.53 -16.40 -12.95
CA LEU A 629 -14.07 -15.01 -12.87
C LEU A 629 -12.91 -14.71 -13.84
N ALA A 630 -11.99 -15.67 -14.06
CA ALA A 630 -10.95 -15.54 -15.07
C ALA A 630 -11.53 -15.35 -16.49
N ARG A 631 -12.59 -16.12 -16.82
CA ARG A 631 -13.30 -15.97 -18.10
C ARG A 631 -13.96 -14.59 -18.23
N LEU A 632 -14.65 -14.10 -17.20
CA LEU A 632 -15.28 -12.77 -17.24
C LEU A 632 -14.26 -11.66 -17.49
N ALA A 633 -13.12 -11.70 -16.79
CA ALA A 633 -12.03 -10.74 -17.00
C ALA A 633 -11.47 -10.81 -18.43
N SER A 634 -11.23 -12.02 -18.96
CA SER A 634 -10.71 -12.21 -20.33
C SER A 634 -11.65 -11.72 -21.43
N GLN A 635 -12.94 -11.60 -21.13
CA GLN A 635 -13.98 -11.09 -22.03
C GLN A 635 -14.20 -9.58 -21.89
N GLY A 636 -13.45 -8.90 -21.01
CA GLY A 636 -13.63 -7.46 -20.74
C GLY A 636 -14.93 -7.14 -20.01
N LEU A 637 -15.50 -8.09 -19.26
CA LEU A 637 -16.76 -7.89 -18.53
C LEU A 637 -16.56 -7.31 -17.13
N THR A 638 -15.34 -7.40 -16.58
CA THR A 638 -14.99 -6.90 -15.24
C THR A 638 -13.76 -6.01 -15.31
N ARG A 639 -13.73 -4.93 -14.52
CA ARG A 639 -12.52 -4.08 -14.35
C ARG A 639 -11.36 -4.91 -13.82
N THR A 640 -10.23 -4.87 -14.52
CA THR A 640 -9.03 -5.64 -14.16
C THR A 640 -7.97 -4.78 -13.47
N CYS A 641 -7.82 -3.52 -13.83
CA CYS A 641 -6.80 -2.64 -13.25
C CYS A 641 -7.34 -1.24 -13.04
N ARG A 642 -7.14 -0.67 -11.85
CA ARG A 642 -7.45 0.74 -11.55
C ARG A 642 -6.65 1.26 -10.37
N GLU A 643 -6.29 2.54 -10.45
CA GLU A 643 -5.79 3.28 -9.30
C GLU A 643 -6.93 3.60 -8.34
N VAL A 644 -6.74 3.23 -7.08
CA VAL A 644 -7.70 3.48 -5.99
C VAL A 644 -7.08 4.18 -4.79
N VAL A 645 -5.75 4.19 -4.74
CA VAL A 645 -4.90 4.99 -3.85
C VAL A 645 -3.79 5.57 -4.72
N THR A 646 -3.35 6.80 -4.45
CA THR A 646 -2.40 7.52 -5.31
C THR A 646 -1.18 6.67 -5.67
N GLU A 647 -0.79 6.67 -6.95
CA GLU A 647 0.36 5.92 -7.50
C GLU A 647 0.36 4.39 -7.25
N ARG A 648 -0.80 3.81 -6.96
CA ARG A 648 -0.96 2.36 -6.73
C ARG A 648 -2.17 1.81 -7.45
N ASP A 649 -1.92 0.89 -8.37
CA ASP A 649 -3.00 0.15 -8.99
C ASP A 649 -3.41 -1.05 -8.13
N LEU A 650 -4.73 -1.23 -7.96
CA LEU A 650 -5.31 -2.53 -7.67
C LEU A 650 -5.45 -3.28 -8.98
N PHE A 651 -5.01 -4.53 -8.99
CA PHE A 651 -5.23 -5.47 -10.08
C PHE A 651 -6.16 -6.60 -9.62
N ASN A 652 -7.26 -6.83 -10.31
CA ASN A 652 -8.23 -7.90 -10.04
C ASN A 652 -8.31 -8.83 -11.24
N TYR A 653 -7.86 -10.08 -11.07
CA TYR A 653 -7.92 -11.06 -12.15
C TYR A 653 -8.07 -12.47 -11.59
N GLY A 654 -8.95 -13.28 -12.20
CA GLY A 654 -9.10 -14.70 -11.88
C GLY A 654 -9.53 -14.98 -10.44
N GLY A 655 -10.25 -14.05 -9.81
CA GLY A 655 -10.71 -14.16 -8.43
C GLY A 655 -9.63 -13.84 -7.39
N THR A 656 -8.67 -12.98 -7.70
CA THR A 656 -7.69 -12.47 -6.72
C THR A 656 -7.44 -10.99 -6.96
N PHE A 657 -7.47 -10.20 -5.88
CA PHE A 657 -6.93 -8.85 -5.88
C PHE A 657 -5.43 -8.89 -5.61
N PHE A 658 -4.70 -8.03 -6.29
CA PHE A 658 -3.26 -7.83 -6.16
C PHE A 658 -2.97 -6.34 -5.99
N GLU A 659 -1.99 -6.03 -5.13
CA GLU A 659 -1.29 -4.75 -5.16
C GLU A 659 -0.30 -4.80 -6.32
N LEU A 660 -0.42 -3.84 -7.23
CA LEU A 660 0.41 -3.75 -8.42
C LEU A 660 1.25 -2.45 -8.36
N PRO A 661 2.55 -2.56 -8.08
CA PRO A 661 3.49 -1.44 -8.17
C PRO A 661 3.44 -0.76 -9.55
N ALA A 662 3.74 0.54 -9.59
CA ALA A 662 4.02 1.24 -10.84
C ALA A 662 5.29 0.67 -11.51
N GLU A 663 5.45 0.88 -12.82
CA GLU A 663 6.55 0.26 -13.60
C GLU A 663 7.93 0.73 -13.12
N ASN A 664 8.04 2.00 -12.73
CA ASN A 664 9.23 2.59 -12.09
C ASN A 664 9.58 1.97 -10.72
N ALA A 665 8.67 1.21 -10.11
CA ALA A 665 8.88 0.44 -8.87
C ALA A 665 8.89 -1.08 -9.13
N GLY A 666 9.13 -1.49 -10.39
CA GLY A 666 9.30 -2.88 -10.80
C GLY A 666 8.05 -3.56 -11.37
N GLY A 667 6.89 -2.89 -11.33
CA GLY A 667 5.66 -3.35 -11.98
C GLY A 667 5.28 -4.78 -11.59
N PHE A 668 4.92 -5.59 -12.60
CA PHE A 668 4.51 -6.98 -12.40
C PHE A 668 5.57 -7.85 -11.72
N ALA A 669 6.87 -7.59 -11.90
CA ALA A 669 7.91 -8.37 -11.21
C ALA A 669 7.78 -8.29 -9.67
N ARG A 670 7.17 -7.20 -9.18
CA ARG A 670 6.99 -6.92 -7.75
C ARG A 670 5.53 -7.03 -7.27
N ILE A 671 4.64 -7.59 -8.08
CA ILE A 671 3.21 -7.78 -7.73
C ILE A 671 3.04 -8.60 -6.44
N ARG A 672 2.04 -8.24 -5.64
CA ARG A 672 1.70 -8.92 -4.38
C ARG A 672 0.20 -9.26 -4.33
N PRO A 673 -0.19 -10.53 -4.19
CA PRO A 673 -1.58 -10.90 -3.99
C PRO A 673 -2.06 -10.44 -2.60
N ILE A 674 -3.27 -9.91 -2.55
CA ILE A 674 -3.93 -9.38 -1.34
C ILE A 674 -4.86 -10.45 -0.77
N ALA A 675 -5.88 -10.83 -1.55
CA ALA A 675 -6.89 -11.80 -1.15
C ALA A 675 -7.52 -12.47 -2.38
N SER A 676 -7.84 -13.75 -2.26
CA SER A 676 -8.65 -14.46 -3.25
C SER A 676 -10.13 -14.37 -2.87
N HIS A 677 -10.99 -14.21 -3.88
CA HIS A 677 -12.42 -14.05 -3.71
C HIS A 677 -13.20 -14.78 -4.82
N HIS A 678 -14.50 -14.93 -4.59
CA HIS A 678 -15.44 -15.54 -5.53
C HIS A 678 -16.54 -14.55 -5.95
N PHE A 679 -16.36 -13.26 -5.64
CA PHE A 679 -17.29 -12.18 -5.97
C PHE A 679 -17.16 -11.72 -7.43
N ARG A 680 -18.31 -11.50 -8.09
CA ARG A 680 -18.45 -10.98 -9.46
C ARG A 680 -18.36 -9.46 -9.48
N ILE A 681 -17.19 -8.94 -9.15
CA ILE A 681 -16.95 -7.50 -9.08
C ILE A 681 -16.92 -6.92 -10.49
N GLY A 682 -17.90 -6.06 -10.81
CA GLY A 682 -18.05 -5.49 -12.16
C GLY A 682 -17.07 -4.34 -12.41
N ASP A 683 -17.05 -3.37 -11.51
CA ASP A 683 -16.14 -2.22 -11.50
C ASP A 683 -15.81 -1.85 -10.05
N TYR A 684 -14.71 -1.13 -9.86
CA TYR A 684 -14.31 -0.58 -8.57
C TYR A 684 -13.63 0.78 -8.75
N ALA A 685 -13.68 1.64 -7.73
CA ALA A 685 -13.16 2.99 -7.77
C ALA A 685 -12.88 3.53 -6.36
N SER A 686 -12.08 4.60 -6.27
CA SER A 686 -12.01 5.43 -5.06
C SER A 686 -13.15 6.44 -5.03
N PHE A 687 -13.70 6.70 -3.84
CA PHE A 687 -14.66 7.76 -3.56
C PHE A 687 -14.48 8.31 -2.15
N CYS A 688 -14.12 9.59 -2.01
CA CYS A 688 -13.94 10.23 -0.70
C CYS A 688 -13.07 9.40 0.27
N GLY A 689 -11.99 8.80 -0.24
CA GLY A 689 -11.10 7.92 0.52
C GLY A 689 -11.63 6.50 0.78
N MET A 690 -12.77 6.10 0.23
CA MET A 690 -13.29 4.73 0.30
C MET A 690 -13.02 3.96 -0.99
N LEU A 691 -12.89 2.64 -0.88
CA LEU A 691 -13.05 1.72 -2.01
C LEU A 691 -14.55 1.47 -2.23
N VAL A 692 -15.03 1.70 -3.46
CA VAL A 692 -16.40 1.40 -3.90
C VAL A 692 -16.36 0.30 -4.95
N MET A 693 -17.26 -0.69 -4.84
CA MET A 693 -17.34 -1.83 -5.77
C MET A 693 -18.77 -2.08 -6.24
N THR A 694 -18.94 -2.50 -7.50
CA THR A 694 -20.21 -3.00 -8.05
C THR A 694 -20.21 -4.53 -8.16
N GLY A 695 -21.37 -5.13 -8.46
CA GLY A 695 -21.56 -6.58 -8.46
C GLY A 695 -22.31 -7.05 -7.21
N ILE A 696 -23.42 -6.39 -6.89
CA ILE A 696 -24.22 -6.64 -5.68
C ILE A 696 -25.31 -7.66 -5.96
N ASP A 697 -25.52 -8.60 -5.03
CA ASP A 697 -26.63 -9.55 -5.10
C ASP A 697 -27.97 -8.79 -4.92
N VAL A 698 -28.95 -9.10 -5.77
CA VAL A 698 -30.24 -8.41 -5.79
C VAL A 698 -31.09 -8.74 -4.55
N ASP A 699 -30.89 -9.93 -3.98
CA ASP A 699 -31.76 -10.47 -2.92
C ASP A 699 -31.31 -10.06 -1.51
N THR A 700 -30.12 -9.45 -1.37
CA THR A 700 -29.57 -9.09 -0.06
C THR A 700 -29.90 -7.65 0.35
N THR A 701 -30.43 -7.47 1.56
CA THR A 701 -30.79 -6.15 2.12
C THR A 701 -30.02 -5.76 3.38
N ASP A 702 -29.38 -6.71 4.05
CA ASP A 702 -28.87 -6.53 5.41
C ASP A 702 -27.34 -6.50 5.43
N ASN A 703 -26.76 -5.37 4.98
CA ASN A 703 -25.34 -5.06 5.15
C ASN A 703 -25.14 -3.52 5.11
N PRO A 704 -24.59 -2.88 6.15
CA PRO A 704 -24.37 -1.43 6.17
C PRO A 704 -23.41 -0.93 5.08
N HIS A 705 -22.55 -1.81 4.56
CA HIS A 705 -21.64 -1.48 3.46
C HIS A 705 -22.32 -1.49 2.09
N ILE A 706 -23.54 -2.01 1.96
CA ILE A 706 -24.30 -1.99 0.71
C ILE A 706 -25.23 -0.78 0.68
N ILE A 707 -24.94 0.14 -0.23
CA ILE A 707 -25.72 1.35 -0.45
C ILE A 707 -26.60 1.13 -1.68
N ARG A 708 -27.92 1.15 -1.48
CA ARG A 708 -28.91 0.79 -2.51
C ARG A 708 -29.80 1.98 -2.83
N SER A 709 -30.11 2.16 -4.12
CA SER A 709 -31.04 3.20 -4.57
C SER A 709 -32.48 2.87 -4.14
N ALA A 710 -33.31 3.91 -3.98
CA ALA A 710 -34.71 3.73 -3.57
C ALA A 710 -35.54 2.88 -4.54
N ASP A 711 -35.23 2.94 -5.84
CA ASP A 711 -35.86 2.11 -6.89
C ASP A 711 -35.29 0.68 -6.96
N LYS A 712 -34.27 0.36 -6.15
CA LYS A 712 -33.54 -0.91 -6.06
C LYS A 712 -32.85 -1.34 -7.36
N ARG A 713 -32.69 -0.45 -8.33
CA ARG A 713 -32.06 -0.73 -9.63
C ARG A 713 -30.55 -0.50 -9.64
N SER A 714 -30.01 0.16 -8.62
CA SER A 714 -28.56 0.35 -8.43
C SER A 714 -28.17 0.07 -6.99
N ALA A 715 -26.97 -0.50 -6.82
CA ALA A 715 -26.37 -0.76 -5.53
C ALA A 715 -24.85 -0.83 -5.66
N VAL A 716 -24.15 -0.41 -4.62
CA VAL A 716 -22.70 -0.49 -4.50
C VAL A 716 -22.30 -0.96 -3.11
N TRP A 717 -21.14 -1.59 -3.00
CA TRP A 717 -20.46 -1.84 -1.73
C TRP A 717 -19.42 -0.73 -1.50
N ALA A 718 -19.25 -0.24 -0.27
CA ALA A 718 -18.23 0.74 0.08
C ALA A 718 -17.52 0.41 1.41
N GLY A 719 -16.21 0.68 1.50
CA GLY A 719 -15.40 0.43 2.69
C GLY A 719 -13.97 0.95 2.56
N ALA A 720 -13.06 0.52 3.43
CA ALA A 720 -11.64 0.82 3.31
C ALA A 720 -10.98 -0.11 2.30
N ILE A 721 -9.93 0.34 1.59
CA ILE A 721 -9.13 -0.55 0.74
C ILE A 721 -8.52 -1.72 1.54
N ASP A 722 -8.13 -1.46 2.79
CA ASP A 722 -7.59 -2.47 3.69
C ASP A 722 -8.61 -3.53 4.13
N ASP A 723 -9.91 -3.33 3.87
CA ASP A 723 -10.90 -4.41 4.05
C ASP A 723 -10.68 -5.55 3.05
N LEU A 724 -9.97 -5.32 1.94
CA LEU A 724 -9.64 -6.38 0.97
C LEU A 724 -8.87 -7.53 1.61
N TRP A 725 -8.04 -7.27 2.62
CA TRP A 725 -7.35 -8.33 3.36
C TRP A 725 -8.36 -9.35 3.91
N LYS A 726 -9.53 -8.88 4.35
CA LYS A 726 -10.57 -9.68 5.00
C LYS A 726 -11.27 -10.64 4.03
N MET A 727 -11.31 -10.38 2.72
CA MET A 727 -12.11 -11.15 1.75
C MET A 727 -11.92 -12.67 1.80
N GLY A 728 -10.68 -13.15 1.77
CA GLY A 728 -10.43 -14.58 1.66
C GLY A 728 -8.95 -14.94 1.62
N ARG A 729 -8.66 -16.19 1.99
CA ARG A 729 -7.30 -16.72 1.93
C ARG A 729 -6.85 -16.82 0.49
N LEU A 730 -5.57 -16.58 0.28
CA LEU A 730 -4.93 -16.77 -1.01
C LEU A 730 -5.00 -18.23 -1.45
N MET A 731 -5.62 -18.45 -2.61
CA MET A 731 -5.71 -19.74 -3.29
C MET A 731 -5.49 -19.57 -4.78
N GLY A 732 -5.05 -20.63 -5.44
CA GLY A 732 -4.94 -20.59 -6.87
C GLY A 732 -4.39 -21.86 -7.48
N HIS A 733 -4.52 -21.97 -8.78
CA HIS A 733 -3.96 -23.07 -9.55
C HIS A 733 -3.56 -22.62 -10.94
N GLY A 734 -2.76 -23.43 -11.60
CA GLY A 734 -2.37 -23.24 -12.99
C GLY A 734 -1.33 -24.26 -13.39
N SER A 735 -0.71 -24.04 -14.54
CA SER A 735 0.38 -24.84 -15.06
C SER A 735 1.43 -23.93 -15.68
N LEU A 736 2.67 -24.40 -15.70
CA LEU A 736 3.75 -23.79 -16.50
C LEU A 736 3.77 -24.39 -17.91
N TRP A 737 3.53 -25.71 -17.99
CA TRP A 737 3.46 -26.49 -19.23
C TRP A 737 2.34 -27.52 -19.14
N ARG A 738 1.72 -27.86 -20.27
CA ARG A 738 0.68 -28.88 -20.37
C ARG A 738 0.87 -29.68 -21.65
N HIS A 739 1.46 -30.88 -21.49
CA HIS A 739 1.86 -31.75 -22.61
C HIS A 739 2.65 -30.98 -23.68
N THR A 740 3.61 -30.19 -23.21
CA THR A 740 4.36 -29.23 -24.03
C THR A 740 5.71 -29.84 -24.41
N SER A 741 6.08 -29.78 -25.69
CA SER A 741 7.43 -30.06 -26.15
C SER A 741 8.35 -28.91 -25.73
N VAL A 742 9.38 -29.21 -24.95
CA VAL A 742 10.35 -28.24 -24.41
C VAL A 742 11.75 -28.65 -24.83
N ARG A 743 12.61 -27.67 -25.10
CA ARG A 743 14.04 -27.91 -25.36
C ARG A 743 14.81 -27.98 -24.06
N ALA A 744 15.90 -28.74 -24.07
CA ALA A 744 16.88 -28.74 -22.99
C ALA A 744 17.28 -27.30 -22.62
N GLU A 745 17.35 -27.01 -21.33
CA GLU A 745 17.73 -25.71 -20.76
C GLU A 745 16.78 -24.53 -21.09
N GLU A 746 15.67 -24.76 -21.80
CA GLU A 746 14.68 -23.72 -22.05
C GLU A 746 13.83 -23.49 -20.78
N ARG A 747 13.86 -22.27 -20.25
CA ARG A 747 13.10 -21.89 -19.07
C ARG A 747 11.65 -21.56 -19.43
N SER A 748 10.72 -22.03 -18.60
CA SER A 748 9.32 -21.60 -18.64
C SER A 748 9.16 -20.10 -18.35
N ASP A 749 8.00 -19.53 -18.70
CA ASP A 749 7.56 -18.26 -18.15
C ASP A 749 7.58 -18.33 -16.59
N PRO A 750 7.92 -17.24 -15.87
CA PRO A 750 7.78 -17.15 -14.40
C PRO A 750 6.35 -17.36 -13.93
N PHE A 751 6.15 -18.12 -12.84
CA PHE A 751 4.84 -18.33 -12.19
C PHE A 751 4.84 -17.79 -10.77
N LEU A 752 3.85 -16.97 -10.42
CA LEU A 752 3.72 -16.38 -9.10
C LEU A 752 3.35 -17.45 -8.06
N VAL A 753 4.19 -17.61 -7.04
CA VAL A 753 3.94 -18.54 -5.92
C VAL A 753 4.08 -17.88 -4.55
N GLY A 754 4.58 -16.65 -4.48
CA GLY A 754 4.77 -15.91 -3.23
C GLY A 754 3.47 -15.66 -2.48
N PHE A 755 3.56 -15.48 -1.16
CA PHE A 755 2.45 -15.14 -0.24
C PHE A 755 1.41 -16.23 -0.01
N TYR A 756 1.34 -17.27 -0.85
CA TYR A 756 0.49 -18.44 -0.62
C TYR A 756 1.05 -19.35 0.48
N GLU A 757 0.17 -19.84 1.36
CA GLU A 757 0.58 -20.65 2.50
C GLU A 757 1.09 -22.04 2.09
N GLN A 758 0.34 -22.74 1.24
CA GLN A 758 0.73 -24.04 0.67
C GLN A 758 1.11 -23.89 -0.78
N LYS A 759 2.21 -24.54 -1.16
CA LYS A 759 2.75 -24.49 -2.53
C LYS A 759 3.10 -25.90 -2.96
N THR A 760 2.49 -26.36 -4.04
CA THR A 760 2.71 -27.70 -4.59
C THR A 760 2.97 -27.60 -6.08
N VAL A 761 3.99 -28.33 -6.55
CA VAL A 761 4.30 -28.51 -7.97
C VAL A 761 4.21 -29.99 -8.31
N SER A 762 3.49 -30.34 -9.37
CA SER A 762 3.43 -31.70 -9.92
C SER A 762 4.09 -31.74 -11.30
N LEU A 763 5.14 -32.54 -11.42
CA LEU A 763 5.96 -32.71 -12.62
C LEU A 763 5.57 -34.03 -13.29
N THR A 764 5.14 -33.99 -14.54
CA THR A 764 4.81 -35.18 -15.34
C THR A 764 5.70 -35.23 -16.57
N ASN A 765 6.41 -36.35 -16.75
CA ASN A 765 7.24 -36.63 -17.92
C ASN A 765 6.46 -37.52 -18.89
N HIS A 766 6.15 -37.01 -20.08
CA HIS A 766 5.48 -37.74 -21.16
C HIS A 766 6.46 -38.34 -22.18
N SER A 767 7.76 -38.10 -22.00
CA SER A 767 8.83 -38.62 -22.86
C SER A 767 9.11 -40.11 -22.58
N SER A 768 9.81 -40.76 -23.50
CA SER A 768 10.19 -42.18 -23.40
C SER A 768 11.44 -42.45 -22.56
N HIS A 769 12.14 -41.42 -22.10
CA HIS A 769 13.32 -41.51 -21.23
C HIS A 769 13.13 -40.70 -19.93
N PRO A 770 13.91 -40.97 -18.86
CA PRO A 770 13.95 -40.10 -17.68
C PRO A 770 14.36 -38.66 -18.05
N VAL A 771 13.83 -37.69 -17.32
CA VAL A 771 14.10 -36.26 -17.49
C VAL A 771 14.35 -35.65 -16.11
N VAL A 772 15.36 -34.81 -15.97
CA VAL A 772 15.61 -34.01 -14.77
C VAL A 772 14.93 -32.66 -14.94
N PHE A 773 14.01 -32.37 -14.03
CA PHE A 773 13.38 -31.06 -13.93
C PHE A 773 14.12 -30.22 -12.90
N THR A 774 14.57 -29.05 -13.32
CA THR A 774 15.15 -28.05 -12.41
C THR A 774 14.14 -26.95 -12.14
N ILE A 775 13.87 -26.69 -10.87
CA ILE A 775 13.05 -25.56 -10.41
C ILE A 775 13.98 -24.45 -9.92
N GLU A 776 13.87 -23.27 -10.53
CA GLU A 776 14.50 -22.04 -10.08
C GLU A 776 13.48 -21.13 -9.40
N ALA A 777 13.92 -20.32 -8.45
CA ALA A 777 13.09 -19.36 -7.74
C ALA A 777 13.73 -17.97 -7.76
N ASP A 778 12.91 -16.94 -7.89
CA ASP A 778 13.27 -15.55 -7.64
C ASP A 778 12.63 -15.13 -6.30
N PRO A 779 13.44 -14.99 -5.22
CA PRO A 779 12.91 -14.80 -3.89
C PRO A 779 12.07 -13.52 -3.72
N ASN A 780 12.49 -12.44 -4.37
CA ASN A 780 11.91 -11.12 -4.19
C ASN A 780 11.45 -10.45 -5.48
N GLY A 781 11.58 -11.06 -6.66
CA GLY A 781 11.22 -10.42 -7.93
C GLY A 781 12.30 -9.49 -8.47
N SER A 782 13.56 -9.70 -8.08
CA SER A 782 14.70 -8.90 -8.56
C SER A 782 15.29 -9.39 -9.89
N GLY A 783 14.88 -10.57 -10.35
CA GLY A 783 15.53 -11.28 -11.45
C GLY A 783 16.70 -12.18 -11.00
N GLU A 784 16.99 -12.25 -9.70
CA GLU A 784 18.02 -13.14 -9.13
C GLU A 784 17.48 -14.57 -9.00
N TRP A 785 17.54 -15.32 -10.10
CA TRP A 785 17.09 -16.71 -10.15
C TRP A 785 18.09 -17.65 -9.46
N MET A 786 17.61 -18.41 -8.48
CA MET A 786 18.40 -19.37 -7.72
C MET A 786 17.84 -20.78 -7.84
N LYS A 787 18.72 -21.78 -7.96
CA LYS A 787 18.32 -23.19 -8.06
C LYS A 787 17.70 -23.63 -6.73
N CYS A 788 16.46 -24.13 -6.78
CA CYS A 788 15.73 -24.57 -5.60
C CYS A 788 15.73 -26.09 -5.45
N SER A 789 15.46 -26.82 -6.54
CA SER A 789 15.30 -28.28 -6.51
C SER A 789 15.58 -28.87 -7.89
N GLU A 790 16.14 -30.07 -7.90
CA GLU A 790 16.29 -30.92 -9.08
C GLU A 790 15.58 -32.24 -8.84
N ILE A 791 14.76 -32.67 -9.79
CA ILE A 791 13.91 -33.85 -9.64
C ILE A 791 13.95 -34.68 -10.91
N THR A 792 14.52 -35.88 -10.83
CA THR A 792 14.48 -36.86 -11.93
C THR A 792 13.13 -37.57 -11.97
N VAL A 793 12.37 -37.37 -13.06
CA VAL A 793 11.08 -38.02 -13.29
C VAL A 793 11.23 -39.07 -14.39
N LYS A 794 10.95 -40.34 -14.05
CA LYS A 794 10.99 -41.46 -15.00
C LYS A 794 9.96 -41.27 -16.13
N ALA A 795 10.24 -41.86 -17.29
CA ALA A 795 9.36 -41.88 -18.46
C ALA A 795 7.91 -42.28 -18.08
N GLY A 796 6.93 -41.50 -18.54
CA GLY A 796 5.51 -41.71 -18.28
C GLY A 796 5.08 -41.57 -16.81
N LYS A 797 5.94 -41.05 -15.91
CA LYS A 797 5.62 -40.90 -14.48
C LYS A 797 5.35 -39.45 -14.11
N ARG A 798 4.67 -39.31 -12.97
CA ARG A 798 4.43 -38.04 -12.27
C ARG A 798 5.12 -38.05 -10.91
N GLN A 799 5.70 -36.92 -10.53
CA GLN A 799 6.19 -36.67 -9.17
C GLN A 799 5.59 -35.38 -8.62
N LYS A 800 5.34 -35.35 -7.32
CA LYS A 800 4.76 -34.21 -6.61
C LYS A 800 5.78 -33.69 -5.61
N LEU A 801 6.06 -32.39 -5.65
CA LEU A 801 6.83 -31.66 -4.67
C LEU A 801 5.89 -30.72 -3.90
N THR A 802 5.93 -30.77 -2.57
CA THR A 802 5.29 -29.79 -1.71
C THR A 802 6.37 -29.02 -0.98
N PHE A 803 6.40 -27.70 -1.15
CA PHE A 803 7.36 -26.85 -0.46
C PHE A 803 6.96 -26.71 1.02
N GLY A 804 7.95 -26.72 1.92
CA GLY A 804 7.70 -26.47 3.34
C GLY A 804 7.30 -25.02 3.62
N ASN A 805 6.67 -24.76 4.77
CA ASN A 805 6.15 -23.42 5.14
C ASN A 805 7.22 -22.31 5.17
N ALA A 806 8.49 -22.68 5.40
CA ALA A 806 9.61 -21.75 5.36
C ALA A 806 9.95 -21.26 3.95
N PHE A 807 9.54 -22.00 2.90
CA PHE A 807 9.79 -21.60 1.52
C PHE A 807 8.96 -20.37 1.16
N GLN A 808 9.66 -19.25 0.96
CA GLN A 808 9.10 -18.02 0.46
C GLN A 808 9.97 -17.51 -0.69
N ALA A 809 9.37 -17.50 -1.88
CA ALA A 809 9.88 -16.86 -3.07
C ALA A 809 8.71 -16.26 -3.84
N ARG A 810 8.95 -15.17 -4.58
CA ARG A 810 7.90 -14.51 -5.35
C ARG A 810 7.54 -15.33 -6.59
N TRP A 811 8.56 -15.70 -7.37
CA TRP A 811 8.39 -16.44 -8.63
C TRP A 811 9.11 -17.78 -8.61
N ILE A 812 8.59 -18.74 -9.37
CA ILE A 812 9.33 -19.93 -9.80
C ILE A 812 9.31 -20.06 -11.32
N ARG A 813 10.29 -20.78 -11.86
CA ARG A 813 10.30 -21.26 -13.25
C ARG A 813 10.96 -22.63 -13.33
N VAL A 814 10.74 -23.34 -14.43
CA VAL A 814 11.24 -24.72 -14.62
C VAL A 814 11.96 -24.85 -15.96
N TYR A 815 13.00 -25.68 -16.00
CA TYR A 815 13.63 -26.18 -17.24
C TYR A 815 13.97 -27.68 -17.10
N THR A 816 14.29 -28.33 -18.22
CA THR A 816 14.71 -29.73 -18.28
C THR A 816 16.15 -29.87 -18.77
N ASP A 817 16.84 -30.92 -18.36
CA ASP A 817 18.22 -31.23 -18.80
C ASP A 817 18.30 -31.75 -20.24
N THR A 818 17.22 -32.34 -20.74
CA THR A 818 17.08 -32.81 -22.12
C THR A 818 15.80 -32.26 -22.76
N ASP A 819 15.72 -32.35 -24.09
CA ASP A 819 14.45 -32.20 -24.80
C ASP A 819 13.42 -33.17 -24.22
N ALA A 820 12.18 -32.70 -24.04
CA ALA A 820 11.15 -33.49 -23.37
C ALA A 820 9.74 -33.05 -23.78
N VAL A 821 8.76 -33.92 -23.53
CA VAL A 821 7.34 -33.55 -23.48
C VAL A 821 6.89 -33.57 -22.03
N ALA A 822 6.43 -32.44 -21.49
CA ALA A 822 6.20 -32.29 -20.06
C ALA A 822 4.89 -31.58 -19.70
N THR A 823 4.38 -31.89 -18.50
CA THR A 823 3.36 -31.10 -17.81
C THR A 823 3.89 -30.69 -16.45
N VAL A 824 3.72 -29.42 -16.08
CA VAL A 824 4.10 -28.87 -14.78
C VAL A 824 2.89 -28.13 -14.22
N ASP A 825 2.18 -28.76 -13.28
CA ASP A 825 1.01 -28.19 -12.63
C ASP A 825 1.38 -27.57 -11.28
N VAL A 826 0.82 -26.39 -10.99
CA VAL A 826 1.02 -25.64 -9.75
C VAL A 826 -0.31 -25.53 -9.01
N SER A 827 -0.31 -25.85 -7.71
CA SER A 827 -1.46 -25.69 -6.82
C SER A 827 -1.04 -24.93 -5.58
N LEU A 828 -1.82 -23.89 -5.27
CA LEU A 828 -1.55 -22.90 -4.22
C LEU A 828 -2.74 -22.80 -3.26
N GLY A 829 -2.44 -22.77 -1.97
CA GLY A 829 -3.43 -22.73 -0.89
C GLY A 829 -4.11 -24.09 -0.62
N TYR A 830 -4.95 -24.11 0.42
CA TYR A 830 -5.73 -25.28 0.79
C TYR A 830 -6.98 -25.35 -0.08
N ARG A 831 -6.95 -26.10 -1.18
CA ARG A 831 -8.19 -26.40 -1.91
C ARG A 831 -9.16 -27.06 -0.94
N GLN A 832 -10.25 -26.39 -0.57
CA GLN A 832 -11.43 -27.14 -0.14
C GLN A 832 -11.91 -27.91 -1.38
N PRO A 833 -12.03 -29.24 -1.32
CA PRO A 833 -12.57 -30.00 -2.43
C PRO A 833 -14.04 -29.62 -2.60
N ARG A 834 -14.34 -28.65 -3.48
CA ARG A 834 -15.66 -28.61 -4.10
C ARG A 834 -15.68 -29.73 -5.14
N GLN A 835 -16.60 -30.68 -4.98
CA GLN A 835 -17.06 -31.48 -6.09
C GLN A 835 -17.48 -30.49 -7.19
N LEU A 836 -16.75 -30.51 -8.30
CA LEU A 836 -17.24 -29.89 -9.53
C LEU A 836 -18.47 -30.71 -9.93
N ASP A 837 -19.65 -30.14 -9.77
CA ASP A 837 -20.79 -30.63 -10.54
C ASP A 837 -20.41 -30.52 -12.03
N PRO A 838 -20.71 -31.53 -12.86
CA PRO A 838 -20.44 -31.45 -14.28
C PRO A 838 -21.11 -30.20 -14.86
N LEU A 839 -20.33 -29.46 -15.65
CA LEU A 839 -20.78 -28.27 -16.37
C LEU A 839 -22.10 -28.58 -17.09
N PRO A 840 -23.16 -27.75 -16.96
CA PRO A 840 -24.30 -27.87 -17.83
C PRO A 840 -23.83 -27.61 -19.27
N GLU A 841 -24.16 -28.52 -20.18
CA GLU A 841 -23.90 -28.36 -21.61
C GLU A 841 -24.43 -27.01 -22.09
N SER A 842 -23.60 -26.32 -22.88
CA SER A 842 -23.90 -25.03 -23.51
C SER A 842 -25.29 -25.03 -24.18
N PRO A 843 -26.16 -24.03 -23.94
CA PRO A 843 -27.37 -23.89 -24.73
C PRO A 843 -26.98 -23.50 -26.15
N SER A 844 -27.28 -24.38 -27.10
CA SER A 844 -27.17 -24.12 -28.53
C SER A 844 -28.03 -22.91 -28.91
N LEU A 845 -27.36 -21.84 -29.34
CA LEU A 845 -27.98 -20.71 -30.04
C LEU A 845 -28.33 -21.16 -31.47
N ILE A 846 -29.44 -21.89 -31.63
CA ILE A 846 -30.07 -22.09 -32.95
C ILE A 846 -31.58 -21.85 -32.83
N GLY A 847 -32.01 -20.71 -33.39
CA GLY A 847 -33.29 -20.55 -34.07
C GLY A 847 -34.57 -20.55 -33.23
N ARG A 848 -35.02 -19.37 -32.79
CA ARG A 848 -36.46 -19.12 -32.57
C ARG A 848 -37.17 -19.15 -33.93
N GLY A 849 -37.86 -20.25 -34.21
CA GLY A 849 -38.84 -20.35 -35.27
C GLY A 849 -40.06 -19.48 -34.97
N VAL A 850 -40.44 -18.65 -35.94
CA VAL A 850 -41.68 -17.89 -35.99
C VAL A 850 -42.84 -18.87 -36.08
N MET A 851 -43.75 -18.85 -35.10
CA MET A 851 -45.05 -19.54 -35.20
C MET A 851 -45.93 -18.79 -36.21
N ILE A 852 -46.15 -19.39 -37.37
CA ILE A 852 -47.33 -19.11 -38.20
C ILE A 852 -48.31 -20.26 -37.96
N THR A 853 -49.46 -19.91 -37.43
CA THR A 853 -50.61 -20.77 -37.16
C THR A 853 -51.34 -21.14 -38.43
N THR A 854 -51.50 -22.43 -38.74
CA THR A 854 -52.70 -22.96 -39.43
C THR A 854 -52.92 -24.44 -39.09
N SER A 855 -54.17 -24.75 -38.74
CA SER A 855 -54.75 -26.06 -38.41
C SER A 855 -55.10 -26.86 -39.69
N PRO A 856 -55.53 -28.15 -39.63
CA PRO A 856 -55.03 -29.20 -40.52
C PRO A 856 -56.03 -29.55 -41.64
N TYR A 857 -55.61 -30.26 -42.69
CA TYR A 857 -56.35 -31.42 -43.24
C TYR A 857 -55.59 -32.15 -44.37
N SER A 858 -55.52 -33.47 -44.18
CA SER A 858 -55.50 -34.61 -45.12
C SER A 858 -54.62 -34.67 -46.38
N ARG A 859 -53.93 -35.84 -46.45
CA ARG A 859 -53.71 -36.76 -47.60
C ARG A 859 -52.86 -36.19 -48.74
N SER A 860 -51.95 -36.90 -49.41
CA SER A 860 -51.50 -38.28 -49.46
C SER A 860 -50.38 -38.34 -50.53
N ASN A 861 -49.51 -39.35 -50.46
CA ASN A 861 -48.64 -39.89 -51.54
C ASN A 861 -47.32 -39.17 -51.88
N ILE A 862 -46.21 -39.69 -51.30
CA ILE A 862 -45.19 -40.59 -51.92
C ILE A 862 -45.08 -40.55 -53.47
N PRO A 863 -43.90 -40.75 -54.13
CA PRO A 863 -42.49 -40.65 -53.69
C PRO A 863 -41.56 -39.89 -54.66
N GLY A 864 -40.35 -39.60 -54.19
CA GLY A 864 -39.15 -40.08 -54.90
C GLY A 864 -38.29 -39.06 -55.63
N GLY A 865 -36.98 -39.13 -55.35
CA GLY A 865 -35.95 -39.02 -56.38
C GLY A 865 -35.09 -37.77 -56.38
N GLY A 866 -33.83 -37.92 -55.91
CA GLY A 866 -32.61 -37.29 -56.45
C GLY A 866 -32.53 -35.77 -56.34
N ARG A 867 -31.58 -35.19 -55.63
CA ARG A 867 -30.12 -35.33 -55.72
C ARG A 867 -29.49 -34.71 -54.48
#